data_AF-A0AAW3UP16-F1
#
_entry.id   AF-A0AAW3UP16-F1
#
_cell.length_a   1.000
_cell.length_b   1.000
_cell.length_c   1.000
_cell.angle_alpha   90.00
_cell.angle_beta   90.00
_cell.angle_gamma   90.00
#
_symmetry.space_group_name_H-M   'P 1'
#
loop_
_entity.id
_entity.type
_entity.pdbx_description
1 polymer ?
#
loop_
_entity_poly.entity_id
_entity_poly.type
_entity_poly.pdbx_seq_one_letter_code
_entity_poly.pdbx_strand_id
1 'polypeptide(L)'
;MIHAQRSIGGFELSLLASAAQTLEPNAAGGESVLLVLHLDGAATLDTAGRRQPLALNDLVYLPSHEDASLVFATDFRAFVVRVPRAAIKGRLLAPSLTSAGRIAGDSGVGHVFSGFLASLAESLDTLPADELRPLELVLVEFLVALLAAHQREAPTSVLTSSQAAIFSRVCRSIDARLGDPKLSLALLAAEERVSQRYLQKLFETAGQSFSTYLRLRRLERCRVELVDPQYEKTSISDICFRWGFNDPAHFSRAFREQYHTSPRAFRHEASLDLARHLVQRISRGLPFKTEALLLHAQGAAPARLQEATLGDVDTVVASPPVEVDTAPPSGAARRAGKPRHHLLRATANTVHWGYFSHDLKPVLEVDSGDTVTIETLTQHASDDWARMVAGDPGAESVFHWTAERKNVNRRGAGPLDASIYGRGAGEGFGVHICTGPIAVRGAEPGDVLEVRILDVRPRRCANPQFSGRAFGSNAAAWWGFHYRELLTEPKPREVVTIYELDAEPQPHNGPPHARAVYNYRWTPQRDPFGVVHSTIDYPGVPVDHSTIEENHGILKGVKIPVRPHFGLIAVAPQQDGLIDSIPPSAFGGNLDNWRIAQGAIVYLPIGAPGALLSLGDPHASQGDSELCGTAIECSLTGDFQLVLHKRATLAGQPYADLTYPLVETPEEWVLHGFSHANYLAEFGTHAQSKVYEKPTLDLAMRDAFIKTRRFLMTTKGLTEDEAISLMSVAVDFGVTQVVDGNWGVHAIIRKALFTD
;
A
#
# COMPACT_ATOMS: atom_id res chain seq x y z
N MET A 1 3.22 29.10 -16.09
CA MET A 1 2.85 28.60 -14.74
C MET A 1 4.02 27.75 -14.27
N ILE A 2 4.58 28.04 -13.10
CA ILE A 2 5.79 27.35 -12.61
C ILE A 2 5.42 26.30 -11.55
N HIS A 3 4.48 26.61 -10.66
CA HIS A 3 4.05 25.70 -9.60
C HIS A 3 2.60 25.97 -9.20
N ALA A 4 1.87 24.91 -8.81
CA ALA A 4 0.49 25.00 -8.33
C ALA A 4 0.23 23.96 -7.23
N GLN A 5 -0.39 24.39 -6.13
CA GLN A 5 -0.83 23.53 -5.05
C GLN A 5 -2.32 23.75 -4.76
N ARG A 6 -3.02 22.66 -4.44
CA ARG A 6 -4.42 22.69 -4.03
C ARG A 6 -4.55 22.23 -2.59
N SER A 7 -5.26 23.02 -1.81
CA SER A 7 -5.44 22.79 -0.40
C SER A 7 -6.71 21.99 -0.10
N ILE A 8 -6.80 21.42 1.11
CA ILE A 8 -7.98 20.68 1.59
C ILE A 8 -9.22 21.58 1.70
N GLY A 9 -9.02 22.87 2.00
CA GLY A 9 -10.08 23.87 1.99
C GLY A 9 -10.59 24.25 0.59
N GLY A 10 -9.95 23.73 -0.47
CA GLY A 10 -10.30 24.00 -1.86
C GLY A 10 -9.64 25.25 -2.44
N PHE A 11 -8.64 25.83 -1.75
CA PHE A 11 -7.85 26.93 -2.28
C PHE A 11 -6.86 26.41 -3.32
N GLU A 12 -6.63 27.18 -4.38
CA GLU A 12 -5.58 26.89 -5.36
C GLU A 12 -4.57 28.03 -5.31
N LEU A 13 -3.31 27.71 -5.03
CA LEU A 13 -2.22 28.66 -4.94
C LEU A 13 -1.27 28.40 -6.10
N SER A 14 -0.89 29.44 -6.84
CA SER A 14 -0.10 29.29 -8.07
C SER A 14 0.88 30.43 -8.24
N LEU A 15 2.14 30.09 -8.50
CA LEU A 15 3.15 31.06 -8.91
C LEU A 15 3.25 31.09 -10.44
N LEU A 16 3.01 32.26 -11.00
CA LEU A 16 3.09 32.52 -12.44
C LEU A 16 4.33 33.36 -12.73
N ALA A 17 5.17 32.87 -13.63
CA ALA A 17 6.04 33.73 -14.43
C ALA A 17 5.74 33.47 -15.91
N SER A 18 5.66 34.54 -16.69
CA SER A 18 5.38 34.49 -18.12
C SER A 18 5.88 35.76 -18.79
N ALA A 19 5.95 35.72 -20.12
CA ALA A 19 6.14 36.92 -20.93
C ALA A 19 4.88 37.82 -20.88
N ALA A 20 5.00 39.05 -21.37
CA ALA A 20 3.91 40.02 -21.46
C ALA A 20 2.61 39.42 -22.02
N GLN A 21 1.54 39.44 -21.23
CA GLN A 21 0.23 38.90 -21.60
C GLN A 21 -0.88 39.52 -20.74
N THR A 22 -2.14 39.28 -21.13
CA THR A 22 -3.32 39.66 -20.35
C THR A 22 -3.86 38.45 -19.60
N LEU A 23 -4.14 38.60 -18.31
CA LEU A 23 -4.86 37.61 -17.51
C LEU A 23 -6.34 37.98 -17.41
N GLU A 24 -7.21 37.03 -17.75
CA GLU A 24 -8.66 37.16 -17.65
C GLU A 24 -9.23 36.11 -16.69
N PRO A 25 -10.21 36.45 -15.83
CA PRO A 25 -10.86 35.48 -14.96
C PRO A 25 -11.68 34.49 -15.80
N ASN A 26 -11.26 33.22 -15.81
CA ASN A 26 -11.96 32.17 -16.54
C ASN A 26 -13.31 31.84 -15.87
N ALA A 27 -14.42 32.01 -16.61
CA ALA A 27 -15.79 31.74 -16.17
C ALA A 27 -16.11 30.24 -15.96
N ALA A 28 -15.22 29.32 -16.37
CA ALA A 28 -15.47 27.87 -16.33
C ALA A 28 -15.30 27.21 -14.95
N GLY A 29 -14.83 27.92 -13.92
CA GLY A 29 -14.38 27.35 -12.65
C GLY A 29 -15.19 27.77 -11.41
N GLY A 30 -16.48 27.43 -11.34
CA GLY A 30 -17.32 27.54 -10.13
C GLY A 30 -17.39 28.94 -9.46
N GLU A 31 -18.17 29.07 -8.38
CA GLU A 31 -18.22 30.33 -7.61
C GLU A 31 -16.89 30.53 -6.84
N SER A 32 -15.90 31.22 -7.43
CA SER A 32 -14.62 31.56 -6.78
C SER A 32 -14.24 33.04 -6.93
N VAL A 33 -13.29 33.51 -6.13
CA VAL A 33 -12.65 34.83 -6.26
C VAL A 33 -11.17 34.61 -6.49
N LEU A 34 -10.61 35.25 -7.52
CA LEU A 34 -9.19 35.23 -7.78
C LEU A 34 -8.53 36.41 -7.05
N LEU A 35 -7.49 36.13 -6.29
CA LEU A 35 -6.62 37.12 -5.68
C LEU A 35 -5.25 37.05 -6.36
N VAL A 36 -4.75 38.18 -6.84
CA VAL A 36 -3.47 38.27 -7.56
C VAL A 36 -2.56 39.25 -6.85
N LEU A 37 -1.39 38.78 -6.42
CA LEU A 37 -0.29 39.61 -5.93
C LEU A 37 0.68 39.90 -7.08
N HIS A 38 0.93 41.18 -7.33
CA HIS A 38 1.87 41.64 -8.33
C HIS A 38 3.30 41.63 -7.77
N LEU A 39 4.16 40.73 -8.26
CA LEU A 39 5.52 40.55 -7.72
C LEU A 39 6.61 41.19 -8.60
N ASP A 40 6.42 41.21 -9.92
CA ASP A 40 7.39 41.77 -10.87
C ASP A 40 6.70 42.13 -12.20
N GLY A 41 7.31 43.03 -12.97
CA GLY A 41 6.83 43.51 -14.27
C GLY A 41 5.97 44.78 -14.20
N ALA A 42 5.56 45.30 -15.36
CA ALA A 42 4.63 46.42 -15.47
C ALA A 42 3.20 45.91 -15.65
N ALA A 43 2.34 46.11 -14.64
CA ALA A 43 0.96 45.63 -14.64
C ALA A 43 -0.08 46.76 -14.57
N THR A 44 -1.20 46.58 -15.27
CA THR A 44 -2.36 47.49 -15.26
C THR A 44 -3.65 46.69 -15.10
N LEU A 45 -4.47 47.06 -14.12
CA LEU A 45 -5.83 46.56 -13.96
C LEU A 45 -6.77 47.33 -14.91
N ASP A 46 -7.48 46.62 -15.78
CA ASP A 46 -8.51 47.18 -16.67
C ASP A 46 -9.89 46.65 -16.25
N THR A 47 -10.72 47.54 -15.71
CA THR A 47 -12.11 47.24 -15.29
C THR A 47 -13.06 48.12 -16.08
N ALA A 48 -13.86 47.54 -16.97
CA ALA A 48 -14.86 48.27 -17.77
C ALA A 48 -14.35 49.58 -18.42
N GLY A 49 -13.11 49.57 -18.95
CA GLY A 49 -12.47 50.70 -19.62
C GLY A 49 -11.73 51.68 -18.71
N ARG A 50 -11.73 51.46 -17.39
CA ARG A 50 -10.89 52.21 -16.43
C ARG A 50 -9.58 51.45 -16.24
N ARG A 51 -8.47 52.06 -16.68
CA ARG A 51 -7.12 51.52 -16.51
C ARG A 51 -6.44 52.11 -15.28
N GLN A 52 -5.99 51.24 -14.39
CA GLN A 52 -5.26 51.61 -13.18
C GLN A 52 -3.90 50.90 -13.14
N PRO A 53 -2.76 51.62 -13.15
CA PRO A 53 -1.45 50.99 -13.00
C PRO A 53 -1.30 50.40 -11.59
N LEU A 54 -0.58 49.28 -11.50
CA LEU A 54 -0.26 48.62 -10.24
C LEU A 54 1.20 48.85 -9.85
N ALA A 55 1.43 49.18 -8.58
CA ALA A 55 2.75 49.11 -7.99
C ALA A 55 3.11 47.65 -7.69
N LEU A 56 4.40 47.38 -7.48
CA LEU A 56 4.83 46.09 -6.93
C LEU A 56 4.20 45.89 -5.56
N ASN A 57 3.89 44.63 -5.25
CA ASN A 57 3.22 44.19 -4.04
C ASN A 57 1.75 44.64 -3.89
N ASP A 58 1.17 45.30 -4.89
CA ASP A 58 -0.27 45.52 -4.92
C ASP A 58 -1.03 44.21 -5.10
N LEU A 59 -2.22 44.18 -4.50
CA LEU A 59 -3.16 43.06 -4.57
C LEU A 59 -4.35 43.44 -5.45
N VAL A 60 -4.78 42.51 -6.30
CA VAL A 60 -6.00 42.64 -7.10
C VAL A 60 -6.93 41.49 -6.76
N TYR A 61 -8.20 41.81 -6.50
CA TYR A 61 -9.24 40.79 -6.39
C TYR A 61 -10.15 40.85 -7.63
N LEU A 62 -10.39 39.69 -8.24
CA LEU A 62 -11.15 39.51 -9.48
C LEU A 62 -12.29 38.51 -9.23
N PRO A 63 -13.55 38.96 -9.22
CA PRO A 63 -14.70 38.06 -9.20
C PRO A 63 -14.81 37.23 -10.50
N SER A 64 -15.28 35.98 -10.41
CA SER A 64 -15.35 35.06 -11.57
C SER A 64 -16.35 35.43 -12.69
N HIS A 65 -17.10 36.53 -12.57
CA HIS A 65 -18.22 36.86 -13.47
C HIS A 65 -18.22 38.31 -13.98
N GLU A 66 -17.08 38.99 -13.97
CA GLU A 66 -16.97 40.38 -14.41
C GLU A 66 -15.94 40.54 -15.53
N ASP A 67 -16.21 41.46 -16.46
CA ASP A 67 -15.28 41.91 -17.51
C ASP A 67 -14.16 42.77 -16.89
N ALA A 68 -13.24 42.10 -16.22
CA ALA A 68 -12.01 42.67 -15.67
C ALA A 68 -10.80 41.89 -16.20
N SER A 69 -9.73 42.60 -16.56
CA SER A 69 -8.49 41.97 -17.02
C SER A 69 -7.27 42.61 -16.38
N LEU A 70 -6.21 41.83 -16.25
CA LEU A 70 -4.94 42.28 -15.72
C LEU A 70 -3.89 42.22 -16.84
N VAL A 71 -3.47 43.38 -17.33
CA VAL A 71 -2.57 43.53 -18.47
C VAL A 71 -1.13 43.67 -17.97
N PHE A 72 -0.27 42.73 -18.32
CA PHE A 72 1.18 42.80 -18.08
C PHE A 72 1.89 43.21 -19.37
N ALA A 73 2.48 44.40 -19.39
CA ALA A 73 3.14 44.97 -20.57
C ALA A 73 4.58 44.47 -20.77
N THR A 74 5.14 43.79 -19.77
CA THR A 74 6.48 43.20 -19.78
C THR A 74 6.40 41.77 -19.26
N ASP A 75 7.52 41.04 -19.33
CA ASP A 75 7.71 39.83 -18.54
C ASP A 75 7.40 40.12 -17.08
N PHE A 76 6.72 39.19 -16.42
CA PHE A 76 6.14 39.42 -15.10
C PHE A 76 6.19 38.19 -14.20
N ARG A 77 6.06 38.44 -12.90
CA ARG A 77 5.77 37.43 -11.88
C ARG A 77 4.53 37.83 -11.10
N ALA A 78 3.65 36.87 -10.87
CA ALA A 78 2.45 37.07 -10.07
C ALA A 78 2.15 35.82 -9.24
N PHE A 79 1.67 36.03 -8.02
CA PHE A 79 1.16 34.95 -7.18
C PHE A 79 -0.37 34.99 -7.17
N VAL A 80 -1.00 33.89 -7.58
CA VAL A 80 -2.44 33.78 -7.78
C VAL A 80 -3.02 32.82 -6.76
N VAL A 81 -4.03 33.28 -6.04
CA VAL A 81 -4.81 32.45 -5.11
C VAL A 81 -6.26 32.42 -5.56
N ARG A 82 -6.78 31.24 -5.87
CA ARG A 82 -8.20 30.99 -6.06
C ARG A 82 -8.84 30.70 -4.72
N VAL A 83 -9.73 31.60 -4.29
CA VAL A 83 -10.47 31.50 -3.03
C VAL A 83 -11.89 30.98 -3.31
N PRO A 84 -12.30 29.84 -2.73
CA PRO A 84 -13.69 29.38 -2.85
C PRO A 84 -14.67 30.40 -2.28
N ARG A 85 -15.73 30.75 -3.02
CA ARG A 85 -16.69 31.75 -2.53
C ARG A 85 -17.34 31.32 -1.23
N ALA A 86 -17.54 30.02 -1.01
CA ALA A 86 -18.07 29.49 0.25
C ALA A 86 -17.27 29.93 1.50
N ALA A 87 -15.95 30.13 1.39
CA ALA A 87 -15.09 30.58 2.49
C ALA A 87 -15.39 32.03 2.93
N ILE A 88 -16.04 32.82 2.06
CA ILE A 88 -16.31 34.25 2.27
C ILE A 88 -17.81 34.62 2.22
N LYS A 89 -18.67 33.78 1.59
CA LYS A 89 -20.09 34.01 1.23
C LYS A 89 -21.02 34.31 2.41
N GLY A 90 -20.59 34.10 3.65
CA GLY A 90 -21.36 34.41 4.85
C GLY A 90 -20.74 35.41 5.82
N ARG A 91 -19.52 35.91 5.55
CA ARG A 91 -18.79 36.85 6.43
C ARG A 91 -18.85 38.29 5.92
N LEU A 92 -19.43 38.48 4.74
CA LEU A 92 -19.63 39.76 4.07
C LEU A 92 -21.14 39.97 3.87
N LEU A 93 -21.64 41.18 4.07
CA LEU A 93 -23.02 41.54 3.68
C LEU A 93 -23.08 41.68 2.16
N ALA A 94 -24.08 41.04 1.52
CA ALA A 94 -24.19 40.99 0.07
C ALA A 94 -24.73 42.29 -0.56
N PRO A 95 -24.47 42.57 -1.86
CA PRO A 95 -23.54 41.92 -2.79
C PRO A 95 -22.46 42.91 -3.29
N SER A 96 -21.20 42.75 -2.87
CA SER A 96 -20.11 43.70 -3.22
C SER A 96 -18.82 43.04 -3.71
N LEU A 97 -18.83 41.72 -3.91
CA LEU A 97 -17.85 41.03 -4.75
C LEU A 97 -18.26 41.07 -6.24
N THR A 98 -19.02 42.08 -6.65
CA THR A 98 -19.50 42.22 -8.02
C THR A 98 -18.54 43.00 -8.90
N SER A 99 -17.60 43.74 -8.31
CA SER A 99 -16.61 44.55 -9.03
C SER A 99 -15.18 44.31 -8.56
N ALA A 100 -14.26 44.10 -9.50
CA ALA A 100 -12.84 43.96 -9.33
C ALA A 100 -12.24 45.24 -8.75
N GLY A 101 -11.18 45.09 -7.97
CA GLY A 101 -10.56 46.23 -7.31
C GLY A 101 -9.11 46.00 -6.93
N ARG A 102 -8.41 47.13 -6.74
CA ARG A 102 -7.02 47.20 -6.29
C ARG A 102 -6.97 47.48 -4.78
N ILE A 103 -6.13 46.73 -4.09
CA ILE A 103 -5.74 46.96 -2.70
C ILE A 103 -4.27 47.36 -2.70
N ALA A 104 -3.96 48.54 -2.17
CA ALA A 104 -2.60 49.04 -2.09
C ALA A 104 -1.73 48.19 -1.14
N GLY A 105 -0.56 47.77 -1.61
CA GLY A 105 0.37 46.93 -0.86
C GLY A 105 1.37 47.69 0.03
N ASP A 106 1.28 49.01 0.08
CA ASP A 106 2.28 49.90 0.71
C ASP A 106 1.83 50.48 2.06
N SER A 107 0.58 50.25 2.47
CA SER A 107 0.02 50.87 3.67
C SER A 107 -1.02 50.00 4.38
N GLY A 108 -1.16 50.23 5.69
CA GLY A 108 -2.16 49.60 6.54
C GLY A 108 -2.14 48.07 6.53
N VAL A 109 -3.32 47.46 6.54
CA VAL A 109 -3.50 45.99 6.52
C VAL A 109 -3.12 45.40 5.16
N GLY A 110 -3.19 46.20 4.08
CA GLY A 110 -2.79 45.77 2.74
C GLY A 110 -1.30 45.42 2.66
N HIS A 111 -0.45 46.22 3.32
CA HIS A 111 0.99 45.95 3.42
C HIS A 111 1.30 44.63 4.13
N VAL A 112 0.67 44.38 5.28
CA VAL A 112 0.86 43.14 6.04
C VAL A 112 0.40 41.92 5.23
N PHE A 113 -0.76 42.03 4.57
CA PHE A 113 -1.28 40.91 3.79
C PHE A 113 -0.44 40.62 2.55
N SER A 114 0.02 41.67 1.87
CA SER A 114 0.91 41.54 0.73
C SER A 114 2.24 40.88 1.13
N GLY A 115 2.86 41.29 2.23
CA GLY A 115 4.06 40.65 2.77
C GLY A 115 3.87 39.17 3.12
N PHE A 116 2.72 38.82 3.71
CA PHE A 116 2.35 37.43 3.97
C PHE A 116 2.25 36.61 2.67
N LEU A 117 1.56 37.13 1.65
CA LEU A 117 1.39 36.44 0.38
C LEU A 117 2.70 36.34 -0.41
N ALA A 118 3.59 37.33 -0.33
CA ALA A 118 4.93 37.27 -0.91
C ALA A 118 5.77 36.15 -0.26
N SER A 119 5.78 36.09 1.08
CA SER A 119 6.47 35.03 1.83
C SER A 119 5.91 33.63 1.51
N LEU A 120 4.59 33.53 1.34
CA LEU A 120 3.93 32.29 0.92
C LEU A 120 4.32 31.89 -0.51
N ALA A 121 4.42 32.85 -1.43
CA ALA A 121 4.85 32.60 -2.81
C ALA A 121 6.30 32.09 -2.88
N GLU A 122 7.19 32.58 -2.02
CA GLU A 122 8.59 32.13 -1.91
C GLU A 122 8.71 30.72 -1.33
N SER A 123 7.79 30.34 -0.44
CA SER A 123 7.84 29.06 0.29
C SER A 123 6.97 27.96 -0.33
N LEU A 124 6.28 28.25 -1.44
CA LEU A 124 5.25 27.35 -1.99
C LEU A 124 5.82 25.96 -2.34
N ASP A 125 7.06 25.87 -2.80
CA ASP A 125 7.68 24.60 -3.22
C ASP A 125 8.05 23.69 -2.04
N THR A 126 8.23 24.25 -0.84
CA THR A 126 8.68 23.54 0.36
C THR A 126 7.57 23.33 1.38
N LEU A 127 6.44 24.02 1.23
CA LEU A 127 5.29 23.90 2.14
C LEU A 127 4.50 22.61 1.85
N PRO A 128 4.35 21.72 2.84
CA PRO A 128 3.50 20.55 2.71
C PRO A 128 2.01 20.94 2.81
N ALA A 129 1.14 20.13 2.22
CA ALA A 129 -0.28 20.47 2.05
C ALA A 129 -1.06 20.60 3.38
N ASP A 130 -0.57 19.98 4.45
CA ASP A 130 -1.11 20.09 5.81
C ASP A 130 -0.76 21.43 6.48
N GLU A 131 0.42 21.99 6.18
CA GLU A 131 0.82 23.33 6.63
C GLU A 131 0.09 24.46 5.90
N LEU A 132 -0.48 24.21 4.72
CA LEU A 132 -1.31 25.21 4.02
C LEU A 132 -2.58 25.57 4.80
N ARG A 133 -3.09 24.65 5.63
CA ARG A 133 -4.41 24.80 6.25
C ARG A 133 -4.49 25.95 7.27
N PRO A 134 -3.56 26.11 8.23
CA PRO A 134 -3.52 27.31 9.08
C PRO A 134 -3.37 28.60 8.26
N LEU A 135 -2.63 28.55 7.15
CA LEU A 135 -2.38 29.69 6.27
C LEU A 135 -3.64 30.13 5.51
N GLU A 136 -4.51 29.19 5.12
CA GLU A 136 -5.83 29.49 4.54
C GLU A 136 -6.69 30.35 5.47
N LEU A 137 -6.74 29.99 6.76
CA LEU A 137 -7.55 30.71 7.74
C LEU A 137 -7.08 32.16 7.84
N VAL A 138 -5.77 32.36 7.94
CA VAL A 138 -5.14 33.68 7.98
C VAL A 138 -5.44 34.47 6.69
N LEU A 139 -5.33 33.83 5.53
CA LEU A 139 -5.63 34.43 4.23
C LEU A 139 -7.08 34.92 4.16
N VAL A 140 -8.04 34.09 4.60
CA VAL A 140 -9.46 34.46 4.64
C VAL A 140 -9.70 35.62 5.59
N GLU A 141 -9.07 35.66 6.76
CA GLU A 141 -9.22 36.79 7.70
C GLU A 141 -8.74 38.10 7.09
N PHE A 142 -7.55 38.11 6.46
CA PHE A 142 -7.04 39.30 5.77
C PHE A 142 -7.95 39.74 4.64
N LEU A 143 -8.39 38.79 3.81
CA LEU A 143 -9.25 39.08 2.67
C LEU A 143 -10.60 39.65 3.12
N VAL A 144 -11.24 39.05 4.12
CA VAL A 144 -12.50 39.55 4.68
C VAL A 144 -12.32 40.94 5.29
N ALA A 145 -11.24 41.17 6.04
CA ALA A 145 -10.97 42.47 6.65
C ALA A 145 -10.76 43.57 5.60
N LEU A 146 -10.00 43.29 4.54
CA LEU A 146 -9.72 44.24 3.47
C LEU A 146 -10.94 44.52 2.60
N LEU A 147 -11.71 43.50 2.22
CA LEU A 147 -12.94 43.68 1.46
C LEU A 147 -13.99 44.46 2.28
N ALA A 148 -14.08 44.22 3.59
CA ALA A 148 -14.97 44.99 4.46
C ALA A 148 -14.52 46.45 4.64
N ALA A 149 -13.21 46.73 4.59
CA ALA A 149 -12.68 48.10 4.63
C ALA A 149 -12.94 48.84 3.32
N HIS A 150 -12.70 48.18 2.17
CA HIS A 150 -12.93 48.73 0.83
C HIS A 150 -14.40 49.12 0.58
N GLN A 151 -15.35 48.40 1.20
CA GLN A 151 -16.78 48.76 1.18
C GLN A 151 -17.12 50.12 1.81
N ARG A 152 -16.29 50.65 2.72
CA ARG A 152 -16.57 51.95 3.37
C ARG A 152 -16.37 53.13 2.41
N GLU A 153 -15.64 52.93 1.32
CA GLU A 153 -15.24 53.96 0.36
C GLU A 153 -16.08 53.93 -0.93
N ALA A 154 -16.88 52.88 -1.17
CA ALA A 154 -17.69 52.72 -2.37
C ALA A 154 -19.04 53.50 -2.30
N PRO A 155 -19.35 54.41 -3.25
CA PRO A 155 -20.56 55.24 -3.22
C PRO A 155 -21.90 54.51 -3.45
N THR A 156 -21.87 53.23 -3.85
CA THR A 156 -23.04 52.49 -4.37
C THR A 156 -23.31 51.17 -3.63
N SER A 157 -23.09 51.11 -2.31
CA SER A 157 -23.51 49.95 -1.51
C SER A 157 -25.00 50.00 -1.14
N VAL A 158 -25.67 48.84 -1.19
CA VAL A 158 -27.10 48.66 -0.84
C VAL A 158 -27.39 48.92 0.66
N LEU A 159 -26.34 49.08 1.48
CA LEU A 159 -26.38 49.24 2.92
C LEU A 159 -25.42 50.34 3.36
N THR A 160 -25.69 50.97 4.51
CA THR A 160 -24.80 51.98 5.10
C THR A 160 -23.50 51.35 5.64
N SER A 161 -22.38 52.09 5.62
CA SER A 161 -21.10 51.66 6.22
C SER A 161 -21.22 51.24 7.70
N SER A 162 -22.22 51.80 8.41
CA SER A 162 -22.55 51.43 9.79
C SER A 162 -23.11 50.01 9.93
N GLN A 163 -23.97 49.57 9.01
CA GLN A 163 -24.54 48.22 8.98
C GLN A 163 -23.47 47.17 8.70
N ALA A 164 -22.56 47.46 7.76
CA ALA A 164 -21.40 46.63 7.46
C ALA A 164 -20.49 46.42 8.68
N ALA A 165 -20.20 47.50 9.40
CA ALA A 165 -19.38 47.45 10.61
C ALA A 165 -20.03 46.64 11.75
N ILE A 166 -21.34 46.81 11.98
CA ILE A 166 -22.08 46.06 13.00
C ILE A 166 -22.08 44.56 12.68
N PHE A 167 -22.42 44.18 11.43
CA PHE A 167 -22.47 42.78 11.04
C PHE A 167 -21.10 42.08 11.11
N SER A 168 -20.02 42.77 10.71
CA SER A 168 -18.66 42.24 10.82
C SER A 168 -18.27 41.98 12.28
N ARG A 169 -18.60 42.89 13.21
CA ARG A 169 -18.38 42.66 14.65
C ARG A 169 -19.21 41.50 15.18
N VAL A 170 -20.48 41.39 14.79
CA VAL A 170 -21.34 40.26 15.17
C VAL A 170 -20.76 38.93 14.69
N CYS A 171 -20.32 38.84 13.43
CA CYS A 171 -19.70 37.62 12.91
C CYS A 171 -18.42 37.26 13.67
N ARG A 172 -17.57 38.25 13.99
CA ARG A 172 -16.37 38.04 14.81
C ARG A 172 -16.70 37.55 16.22
N SER A 173 -17.72 38.15 16.83
CA SER A 173 -18.21 37.77 18.16
C SER A 173 -18.84 36.38 18.19
N ILE A 174 -19.39 35.91 17.05
CA ILE A 174 -19.83 34.53 16.87
C ILE A 174 -18.62 33.60 16.77
N ASP A 175 -17.66 33.91 15.89
CA ASP A 175 -16.46 33.09 15.66
C ASP A 175 -15.64 32.88 16.94
N ALA A 176 -15.54 33.92 17.79
CA ALA A 176 -14.85 33.86 19.07
C ALA A 176 -15.55 32.97 20.12
N ARG A 177 -16.84 32.65 19.94
CA ARG A 177 -17.68 31.95 20.93
C ARG A 177 -18.43 30.76 20.35
N LEU A 178 -17.93 30.16 19.26
CA LEU A 178 -18.58 29.02 18.62
C LEU A 178 -18.82 27.85 19.57
N GLY A 179 -17.91 27.63 20.53
CA GLY A 179 -18.03 26.59 21.55
C GLY A 179 -19.07 26.85 22.65
N ASP A 180 -19.62 28.07 22.77
CA ASP A 180 -20.63 28.39 23.79
C ASP A 180 -22.03 27.93 23.33
N PRO A 181 -22.62 26.88 23.93
CA PRO A 181 -23.93 26.38 23.52
C PRO A 181 -25.07 27.38 23.78
N LYS A 182 -24.86 28.42 24.59
CA LYS A 182 -25.86 29.45 24.93
C LYS A 182 -25.82 30.65 23.98
N LEU A 183 -24.89 30.71 23.03
CA LEU A 183 -24.78 31.79 22.06
C LEU A 183 -26.10 31.96 21.28
N SER A 184 -26.68 33.15 21.35
CA SER A 184 -27.98 33.46 20.76
C SER A 184 -28.01 34.85 20.14
N LEU A 185 -28.94 35.07 19.21
CA LEU A 185 -29.16 36.37 18.58
C LEU A 185 -29.50 37.47 19.61
N ALA A 186 -30.19 37.10 20.69
CA ALA A 186 -30.54 37.98 21.80
C ALA A 186 -29.31 38.55 22.51
N LEU A 187 -28.34 37.69 22.82
CA LEU A 187 -27.09 38.08 23.47
C LEU A 187 -26.29 39.03 22.58
N LEU A 188 -26.15 38.69 21.30
CA LEU A 188 -25.41 39.51 20.33
C LEU A 188 -26.07 40.87 20.09
N ALA A 189 -27.40 40.92 20.04
CA ALA A 189 -28.14 42.18 19.89
C ALA A 189 -27.97 43.09 21.11
N ALA A 190 -28.00 42.55 22.33
CA ALA A 190 -27.77 43.31 23.54
C ALA A 190 -26.35 43.90 23.60
N GLU A 191 -25.34 43.12 23.20
CA GLU A 191 -23.93 43.54 23.15
C GLU A 191 -23.69 44.65 22.12
N GLU A 192 -24.24 44.52 20.92
CA GLU A 192 -24.13 45.53 19.87
C GLU A 192 -25.12 46.70 20.04
N ARG A 193 -25.91 46.70 21.12
CA ARG A 193 -26.92 47.73 21.46
C ARG A 193 -27.93 47.97 20.33
N VAL A 194 -28.35 46.90 19.66
CA VAL A 194 -29.33 46.91 18.58
C VAL A 194 -30.49 45.97 18.90
N SER A 195 -31.62 46.11 18.19
CA SER A 195 -32.72 45.15 18.36
C SER A 195 -32.40 43.80 17.72
N GLN A 196 -32.93 42.70 18.27
CA GLN A 196 -32.82 41.37 17.66
C GLN A 196 -33.36 41.35 16.23
N ARG A 197 -34.47 42.05 15.99
CA ARG A 197 -35.09 42.21 14.66
C ARG A 197 -34.14 42.87 13.66
N TYR A 198 -33.29 43.80 14.12
CA TYR A 198 -32.30 44.45 13.29
C TYR A 198 -31.16 43.48 12.89
N LEU A 199 -30.61 42.72 13.83
CA LEU A 199 -29.59 41.71 13.50
C LEU A 199 -30.14 40.60 12.60
N GLN A 200 -31.37 40.16 12.85
CA GLN A 200 -32.05 39.20 12.00
C GLN A 200 -32.13 39.69 10.55
N LYS A 201 -32.55 40.96 10.35
CA LYS A 201 -32.61 41.58 9.03
C LYS A 201 -31.22 41.68 8.38
N LEU A 202 -30.16 41.93 9.14
CA LEU A 202 -28.79 41.95 8.62
C LEU A 202 -28.35 40.57 8.12
N PHE A 203 -28.60 39.50 8.87
CA PHE A 203 -28.34 38.12 8.41
C PHE A 203 -29.15 37.79 7.16
N GLU A 204 -30.44 38.14 7.12
CA GLU A 204 -31.29 37.95 5.94
C GLU A 204 -30.75 38.71 4.72
N THR A 205 -30.21 39.92 4.93
CA THR A 205 -29.59 40.71 3.86
C THR A 205 -28.27 40.10 3.41
N ALA A 206 -27.55 39.43 4.31
CA ALA A 206 -26.41 38.58 3.99
C ALA A 206 -26.81 37.21 3.36
N GLY A 207 -28.11 36.97 3.13
CA GLY A 207 -28.61 35.78 2.43
C GLY A 207 -28.77 34.52 3.29
N GLN A 208 -28.77 34.63 4.62
CA GLN A 208 -28.88 33.46 5.52
C GLN A 208 -29.54 33.83 6.86
N SER A 209 -29.98 32.84 7.64
CA SER A 209 -30.41 33.10 9.02
C SER A 209 -29.23 33.05 10.00
N PHE A 210 -29.36 33.71 11.16
CA PHE A 210 -28.37 33.57 12.25
C PHE A 210 -28.14 32.12 12.64
N SER A 211 -29.22 31.34 12.83
CA SER A 211 -29.13 29.94 13.25
C SER A 211 -28.44 29.07 12.20
N THR A 212 -28.72 29.32 10.92
CA THR A 212 -28.04 28.66 9.79
C THR A 212 -26.55 29.00 9.80
N TYR A 213 -26.20 30.28 9.94
CA TYR A 213 -24.81 30.73 9.98
C TYR A 213 -24.03 30.10 11.13
N LEU A 214 -24.56 30.18 12.36
CA LEU A 214 -23.93 29.60 13.54
C LEU A 214 -23.73 28.08 13.40
N ARG A 215 -24.76 27.36 12.91
CA ARG A 215 -24.68 25.91 12.67
C ARG A 215 -23.58 25.56 11.67
N LEU A 216 -23.50 26.28 10.54
CA LEU A 216 -22.47 26.05 9.53
C LEU A 216 -21.06 26.29 10.09
N ARG A 217 -20.84 27.38 10.83
CA ARG A 217 -19.53 27.68 11.44
C ARG A 217 -19.10 26.63 12.46
N ARG A 218 -20.02 26.13 13.28
CA ARG A 218 -19.74 25.01 14.21
C ARG A 218 -19.41 23.72 13.46
N LEU A 219 -20.19 23.37 12.44
CA LEU A 219 -19.93 22.19 11.60
C LEU A 219 -18.57 22.27 10.90
N GLU A 220 -18.19 23.46 10.42
CA GLU A 220 -16.91 23.70 9.79
C GLU A 220 -15.74 23.48 10.75
N ARG A 221 -15.86 23.94 12.00
CA ARG A 221 -14.87 23.66 13.06
C ARG A 221 -14.79 22.18 13.43
N CYS A 222 -15.93 21.50 13.56
CA CYS A 222 -15.94 20.05 13.78
C CYS A 222 -15.29 19.30 12.61
N ARG A 223 -15.60 19.68 11.36
CA ARG A 223 -14.98 19.12 10.15
C ARG A 223 -13.47 19.32 10.19
N VAL A 224 -13.02 20.47 10.71
CA VAL A 224 -11.60 20.78 10.80
C VAL A 224 -10.87 19.81 11.71
N GLU A 225 -11.35 19.62 12.93
CA GLU A 225 -10.74 18.70 13.90
C GLU A 225 -10.93 17.23 13.53
N LEU A 226 -11.99 16.87 12.81
CA LEU A 226 -12.24 15.47 12.39
C LEU A 226 -11.17 14.89 11.46
N VAL A 227 -10.42 15.74 10.76
CA VAL A 227 -9.39 15.33 9.79
C VAL A 227 -8.00 15.79 10.19
N ASP A 228 -7.87 16.38 11.37
CA ASP A 228 -6.60 16.84 11.91
C ASP A 228 -5.96 15.70 12.74
N PRO A 229 -4.76 15.24 12.37
CA PRO A 229 -4.06 14.16 13.08
C PRO A 229 -3.91 14.41 14.59
N GLN A 230 -3.82 15.67 15.03
CA GLN A 230 -3.70 16.02 16.45
C GLN A 230 -4.93 15.60 17.28
N TYR A 231 -6.09 15.46 16.63
CA TYR A 231 -7.35 15.12 17.29
C TYR A 231 -7.84 13.70 16.98
N GLU A 232 -7.00 12.86 16.38
CA GLU A 232 -7.33 11.47 16.03
C GLU A 232 -7.90 10.68 17.24
N LYS A 233 -7.27 10.85 18.40
CA LYS A 233 -7.67 10.19 19.66
C LYS A 233 -8.84 10.86 20.37
N THR A 234 -9.30 12.02 19.90
CA THR A 234 -10.45 12.72 20.49
C THR A 234 -11.74 12.09 19.98
N SER A 235 -12.66 11.73 20.87
CA SER A 235 -13.94 11.13 20.44
C SER A 235 -14.75 12.12 19.61
N ILE A 236 -15.55 11.62 18.66
CA ILE A 236 -16.42 12.46 17.83
C ILE A 236 -17.41 13.26 18.71
N SER A 237 -17.86 12.65 19.81
CA SER A 237 -18.73 13.30 20.80
C SER A 237 -18.03 14.47 21.48
N ASP A 238 -16.75 14.35 21.85
CA ASP A 238 -16.00 15.43 22.47
C ASP A 238 -15.80 16.62 21.51
N ILE A 239 -15.49 16.34 20.24
CA ILE A 239 -15.42 17.38 19.19
C ILE A 239 -16.78 18.08 19.04
N CYS A 240 -17.87 17.31 19.01
CA CYS A 240 -19.23 17.83 18.94
C CYS A 240 -19.54 18.80 20.09
N PHE A 241 -19.30 18.39 21.35
CA PHE A 241 -19.57 19.23 22.51
C PHE A 241 -18.67 20.46 22.59
N ARG A 242 -17.38 20.33 22.24
CA ARG A 242 -16.42 21.43 22.22
C ARG A 242 -16.87 22.60 21.34
N TRP A 243 -17.53 22.30 20.23
CA TRP A 243 -18.04 23.30 19.29
C TRP A 243 -19.52 23.65 19.49
N GLY A 244 -20.06 23.41 20.69
CA GLY A 244 -21.35 23.97 21.12
C GLY A 244 -22.58 23.22 20.61
N PHE A 245 -22.43 21.99 20.10
CA PHE A 245 -23.57 21.08 19.91
C PHE A 245 -23.90 20.37 21.22
N ASN A 246 -25.19 20.30 21.58
CA ASN A 246 -25.64 19.67 22.82
C ASN A 246 -26.08 18.21 22.64
N ASP A 247 -26.14 17.71 21.41
CA ASP A 247 -26.61 16.36 21.08
C ASP A 247 -25.80 15.78 19.91
N PRO A 248 -25.01 14.72 20.14
CA PRO A 248 -24.25 14.02 19.11
C PRO A 248 -25.12 13.45 17.97
N ALA A 249 -26.38 13.09 18.23
CA ALA A 249 -27.29 12.58 17.20
C ALA A 249 -27.78 13.69 16.27
N HIS A 250 -28.15 14.85 16.83
CA HIS A 250 -28.42 16.06 16.06
C HIS A 250 -27.19 16.54 15.28
N PHE A 251 -26.00 16.55 15.90
CA PHE A 251 -24.75 16.87 15.21
C PHE A 251 -24.50 15.94 14.02
N SER A 252 -24.61 14.62 14.21
CA SER A 252 -24.37 13.65 13.14
C SER A 252 -25.34 13.82 11.97
N ARG A 253 -26.61 14.14 12.24
CA ARG A 253 -27.60 14.45 11.20
C ARG A 253 -27.26 15.75 10.47
N ALA A 254 -26.95 16.82 11.19
CA ALA A 254 -26.60 18.11 10.59
C ALA A 254 -25.30 18.03 9.77
N PHE A 255 -24.30 17.27 10.25
CA PHE A 255 -23.06 17.03 9.52
C PHE A 255 -23.31 16.25 8.23
N ARG A 256 -24.16 15.21 8.29
CA ARG A 256 -24.54 14.42 7.11
C ARG A 256 -25.37 15.20 6.10
N GLU A 257 -26.26 16.07 6.56
CA GLU A 257 -27.01 16.98 5.70
C GLU A 257 -26.08 17.94 4.95
N GLN A 258 -25.07 18.48 5.66
CA GLN A 258 -24.16 19.49 5.11
C GLN A 258 -23.06 18.92 4.21
N TYR A 259 -22.49 17.76 4.55
CA TYR A 259 -21.31 17.19 3.90
C TYR A 259 -21.60 15.85 3.20
N HIS A 260 -22.86 15.43 3.17
CA HIS A 260 -23.33 14.20 2.52
C HIS A 260 -22.69 12.89 3.05
N THR A 261 -21.99 12.93 4.18
CA THR A 261 -21.37 11.77 4.83
C THR A 261 -21.44 11.87 6.37
N SER A 262 -21.24 10.76 7.08
CA SER A 262 -21.24 10.79 8.56
C SER A 262 -19.89 11.29 9.10
N PRO A 263 -19.83 11.91 10.30
CA PRO A 263 -18.57 12.33 10.92
C PRO A 263 -17.53 11.21 11.04
N ARG A 264 -17.98 9.99 11.35
CA ARG A 264 -17.12 8.80 11.48
C ARG A 264 -16.55 8.38 10.14
N ALA A 265 -17.41 8.29 9.12
CA ALA A 265 -16.98 7.97 7.77
C ALA A 265 -16.03 9.05 7.23
N PHE A 266 -16.31 10.33 7.48
CA PHE A 266 -15.47 11.45 7.06
C PHE A 266 -14.07 11.42 7.70
N ARG A 267 -13.97 11.18 9.02
CA ARG A 267 -12.68 10.98 9.71
C ARG A 267 -11.92 9.79 9.14
N HIS A 268 -12.61 8.68 8.94
CA HIS A 268 -12.01 7.46 8.42
C HIS A 268 -11.53 7.63 6.97
N GLU A 269 -12.32 8.25 6.11
CA GLU A 269 -11.98 8.53 4.72
C GLU A 269 -10.79 9.51 4.61
N ALA A 270 -10.72 10.54 5.46
CA ALA A 270 -9.57 11.44 5.51
C ALA A 270 -8.30 10.76 6.02
N SER A 271 -8.42 9.88 7.01
CA SER A 271 -7.31 9.04 7.48
C SER A 271 -6.84 8.08 6.38
N LEU A 272 -7.79 7.48 5.65
CA LEU A 272 -7.51 6.66 4.48
C LEU A 272 -6.91 7.46 3.33
N ASP A 273 -7.32 8.71 3.08
CA ASP A 273 -6.75 9.57 2.05
C ASP A 273 -5.33 10.02 2.38
N LEU A 274 -5.07 10.40 3.64
CA LEU A 274 -3.73 10.66 4.12
C LEU A 274 -2.87 9.40 3.98
N ALA A 275 -3.41 8.24 4.36
CA ALA A 275 -2.75 6.96 4.18
C ALA A 275 -2.53 6.63 2.70
N ARG A 276 -3.48 6.90 1.80
CA ARG A 276 -3.35 6.74 0.34
C ARG A 276 -2.26 7.65 -0.21
N HIS A 277 -2.15 8.88 0.29
CA HIS A 277 -1.12 9.83 -0.12
C HIS A 277 0.27 9.41 0.37
N LEU A 278 0.37 8.82 1.56
CA LEU A 278 1.61 8.21 2.09
C LEU A 278 1.98 6.91 1.34
N VAL A 279 1.00 6.09 0.95
CA VAL A 279 1.16 4.85 0.17
C VAL A 279 1.48 5.10 -1.29
N GLN A 280 1.07 6.24 -1.86
CA GLN A 280 1.42 6.58 -3.25
C GLN A 280 2.94 6.66 -3.50
N ARG A 281 3.78 6.65 -2.46
CA ARG A 281 5.23 6.51 -2.58
C ARG A 281 5.76 5.07 -2.54
N ILE A 282 5.02 4.10 -1.96
CA ILE A 282 5.42 2.68 -1.89
C ILE A 282 4.16 1.78 -1.90
N SER A 283 3.89 1.08 -3.00
CA SER A 283 2.81 0.08 -3.13
C SER A 283 3.41 -1.30 -3.35
N ARG A 284 2.79 -2.36 -2.77
CA ARG A 284 2.97 -3.74 -3.24
C ARG A 284 2.19 -3.92 -4.55
N GLY A 285 2.69 -4.78 -5.43
CA GLY A 285 2.11 -5.07 -6.75
C GLY A 285 2.40 -4.05 -7.85
N LEU A 286 1.99 -4.39 -9.07
CA LEU A 286 2.18 -3.54 -10.26
C LEU A 286 1.30 -2.27 -10.17
N PRO A 287 1.79 -1.07 -10.53
CA PRO A 287 0.94 0.13 -10.58
C PRO A 287 -0.12 0.06 -11.68
N PHE A 288 -1.29 0.65 -11.42
CA PHE A 288 -2.48 0.61 -12.32
C PHE A 288 -2.31 1.27 -13.70
N LYS A 289 -1.19 1.96 -13.97
CA LYS A 289 -0.98 2.75 -15.21
C LYS A 289 0.17 2.25 -16.09
N THR A 290 0.73 1.09 -15.81
CA THR A 290 1.95 0.61 -16.48
C THR A 290 1.68 -0.17 -17.78
N GLU A 291 0.42 -0.35 -18.17
CA GLU A 291 0.05 -1.06 -19.41
C GLU A 291 0.70 -0.44 -20.66
N ALA A 292 0.89 0.88 -20.70
CA ALA A 292 1.58 1.57 -21.79
C ALA A 292 3.10 1.29 -21.85
N LEU A 293 3.72 0.91 -20.73
CA LEU A 293 5.16 0.58 -20.66
C LEU A 293 5.43 -0.89 -20.99
N LEU A 294 4.53 -1.81 -20.58
CA LEU A 294 4.67 -3.25 -20.85
C LEU A 294 4.41 -3.60 -22.34
N LEU A 295 3.50 -2.87 -23.01
CA LEU A 295 3.26 -3.02 -24.45
C LEU A 295 4.46 -2.57 -25.31
N HIS A 296 5.30 -1.64 -24.83
CA HIS A 296 6.53 -1.25 -25.53
C HIS A 296 7.68 -2.25 -25.36
N ALA A 297 7.72 -2.99 -24.24
CA ALA A 297 8.73 -4.04 -24.02
C ALA A 297 8.45 -5.33 -24.80
N GLN A 298 7.18 -5.63 -25.11
CA GLN A 298 6.78 -6.81 -25.89
C GLN A 298 6.65 -6.53 -27.41
N GLY A 299 6.73 -5.27 -27.84
CA GLY A 299 6.48 -4.84 -29.23
C GLY A 299 7.70 -4.62 -30.12
N ALA A 300 8.93 -4.76 -29.62
CA ALA A 300 10.13 -4.60 -30.44
C ALA A 300 10.41 -5.87 -31.27
N ALA A 301 9.83 -5.96 -32.47
CA ALA A 301 10.32 -6.87 -33.50
C ALA A 301 11.82 -6.63 -33.73
N PRO A 302 12.63 -7.69 -33.95
CA PRO A 302 14.07 -7.54 -34.04
C PRO A 302 14.44 -6.66 -35.24
N ALA A 303 15.06 -5.52 -34.95
CA ALA A 303 15.72 -4.74 -35.99
C ALA A 303 16.81 -5.63 -36.61
N ARG A 304 16.73 -5.84 -37.92
CA ARG A 304 17.74 -6.52 -38.72
C ARG A 304 19.10 -5.89 -38.45
N LEU A 305 19.96 -6.60 -37.73
CA LEU A 305 21.38 -6.28 -37.69
C LEU A 305 22.00 -6.81 -38.98
N GLN A 306 22.50 -5.86 -39.78
CA GLN A 306 23.39 -6.14 -40.90
C GLN A 306 24.62 -6.88 -40.42
N GLU A 307 25.01 -7.89 -41.20
CA GLU A 307 26.25 -8.65 -41.06
C GLU A 307 27.46 -7.72 -40.93
N ALA A 308 28.17 -7.81 -39.80
CA ALA A 308 29.55 -7.37 -39.68
C ALA A 308 30.28 -8.20 -38.60
N THR A 309 30.96 -9.24 -39.08
CA THR A 309 32.18 -9.88 -38.52
C THR A 309 32.27 -10.09 -37.01
N LEU A 310 31.99 -11.32 -36.59
CA LEU A 310 32.39 -11.92 -35.32
C LEU A 310 33.92 -12.10 -35.28
N GLY A 311 34.57 -11.44 -34.32
CA GLY A 311 35.87 -11.84 -33.78
C GLY A 311 35.66 -12.36 -32.36
N ASP A 312 36.11 -13.58 -32.11
CA ASP A 312 36.08 -14.33 -30.84
C ASP A 312 36.52 -13.50 -29.62
N VAL A 313 35.75 -13.60 -28.51
CA VAL A 313 36.31 -13.90 -27.17
C VAL A 313 35.28 -14.67 -26.31
N ASP A 314 35.44 -15.99 -26.28
CA ASP A 314 35.16 -17.01 -25.26
C ASP A 314 34.07 -16.84 -24.16
N THR A 315 32.93 -17.49 -24.38
CA THR A 315 32.17 -18.20 -23.33
C THR A 315 32.41 -19.70 -23.52
N VAL A 316 33.10 -20.35 -22.57
CA VAL A 316 33.38 -21.79 -22.62
C VAL A 316 32.08 -22.57 -22.39
N VAL A 317 31.49 -23.05 -23.48
CA VAL A 317 30.41 -24.05 -23.50
C VAL A 317 31.06 -25.43 -23.54
N ALA A 318 30.77 -26.28 -22.56
CA ALA A 318 31.17 -27.68 -22.61
C ALA A 318 30.49 -28.37 -23.81
N SER A 319 31.29 -29.00 -24.69
CA SER A 319 30.80 -29.71 -25.87
C SER A 319 29.99 -30.96 -25.49
N PRO A 320 28.95 -31.32 -26.28
CA PRO A 320 28.12 -32.50 -26.04
C PRO A 320 28.87 -33.80 -26.39
N PRO A 321 28.51 -34.96 -25.80
CA PRO A 321 29.00 -36.24 -26.30
C PRO A 321 28.37 -36.54 -27.66
N VAL A 322 29.20 -37.14 -28.53
CA VAL A 322 28.95 -37.57 -29.91
C VAL A 322 27.61 -38.29 -30.07
N GLU A 323 26.79 -37.81 -31.02
CA GLU A 323 25.59 -38.49 -31.52
C GLU A 323 25.97 -39.84 -32.16
N VAL A 324 25.44 -40.92 -31.61
CA VAL A 324 25.32 -42.20 -32.33
C VAL A 324 23.91 -42.28 -32.87
N ASP A 325 23.83 -42.19 -34.20
CA ASP A 325 22.65 -42.34 -35.03
C ASP A 325 21.88 -43.63 -34.71
N THR A 326 20.71 -43.52 -34.07
CA THR A 326 19.68 -44.56 -34.09
C THR A 326 18.30 -43.91 -34.13
N ALA A 327 17.54 -44.21 -35.19
CA ALA A 327 16.16 -43.82 -35.40
C ALA A 327 15.26 -44.13 -34.17
N PRO A 328 14.16 -43.37 -33.96
CA PRO A 328 13.34 -43.52 -32.76
C PRO A 328 12.57 -44.85 -32.78
N PRO A 329 12.64 -45.69 -31.72
CA PRO A 329 11.71 -46.78 -31.60
C PRO A 329 10.36 -46.21 -31.15
N SER A 330 9.34 -46.58 -31.92
CA SER A 330 7.93 -46.44 -31.58
C SER A 330 7.63 -46.94 -30.16
N GLY A 331 6.86 -46.15 -29.41
CA GLY A 331 5.92 -46.58 -28.36
C GLY A 331 6.32 -47.80 -27.52
N ALA A 332 7.05 -47.56 -26.43
CA ALA A 332 7.05 -48.46 -25.29
C ALA A 332 6.84 -47.61 -24.02
N ALA A 333 5.65 -47.72 -23.43
CA ALA A 333 5.40 -47.23 -22.09
C ALA A 333 6.45 -47.86 -21.14
N ARG A 334 7.36 -47.03 -20.61
CA ARG A 334 8.29 -47.46 -19.56
C ARG A 334 7.44 -47.94 -18.38
N ARG A 335 7.56 -49.22 -18.03
CA ARG A 335 7.00 -49.77 -16.78
C ARG A 335 7.45 -48.90 -15.61
N ALA A 336 6.52 -48.60 -14.70
CA ALA A 336 6.77 -47.92 -13.44
C ALA A 336 7.98 -48.58 -12.73
N GLY A 337 9.11 -47.87 -12.71
CA GLY A 337 10.28 -48.28 -11.95
C GLY A 337 9.98 -48.16 -10.45
N LYS A 338 10.86 -48.75 -9.61
CA LYS A 338 10.81 -48.47 -8.17
C LYS A 338 10.95 -46.95 -7.96
N PRO A 339 10.24 -46.36 -6.97
CA PRO A 339 10.41 -44.95 -6.60
C PRO A 339 11.88 -44.59 -6.43
N ARG A 340 12.29 -43.48 -7.05
CA ARG A 340 13.64 -42.93 -6.98
C ARG A 340 13.70 -41.83 -5.93
N HIS A 341 14.93 -41.55 -5.50
CA HIS A 341 15.23 -40.40 -4.66
C HIS A 341 16.09 -39.40 -5.44
N HIS A 342 15.74 -38.13 -5.35
CA HIS A 342 16.41 -37.02 -6.01
C HIS A 342 16.87 -35.98 -4.97
N LEU A 343 17.93 -35.24 -5.29
CA LEU A 343 18.38 -34.09 -4.49
C LEU A 343 18.35 -32.84 -5.37
N LEU A 344 17.60 -31.83 -4.94
CA LEU A 344 17.54 -30.52 -5.55
C LEU A 344 18.15 -29.49 -4.59
N ARG A 345 19.39 -29.08 -4.87
CA ARG A 345 20.10 -28.06 -4.10
C ARG A 345 19.61 -26.66 -4.44
N ALA A 346 19.67 -25.73 -3.50
CA ALA A 346 19.41 -24.32 -3.74
C ALA A 346 20.68 -23.63 -4.28
N THR A 347 20.66 -23.26 -5.55
CA THR A 347 21.76 -22.59 -6.26
C THR A 347 21.16 -21.58 -7.24
N ALA A 348 21.97 -20.66 -7.78
CA ALA A 348 21.47 -19.69 -8.76
C ALA A 348 20.85 -20.34 -10.03
N ASN A 349 21.16 -21.60 -10.34
CA ASN A 349 20.65 -22.33 -11.51
C ASN A 349 19.39 -23.15 -11.23
N THR A 350 19.04 -23.33 -9.95
CA THR A 350 17.93 -24.20 -9.51
C THR A 350 16.82 -23.42 -8.80
N VAL A 351 16.98 -22.10 -8.68
CA VAL A 351 15.99 -21.20 -8.11
C VAL A 351 15.57 -20.16 -9.14
N HIS A 352 14.33 -19.72 -9.03
CA HIS A 352 13.85 -18.47 -9.57
C HIS A 352 13.38 -17.59 -8.40
N TRP A 353 13.38 -16.26 -8.55
CA TRP A 353 13.19 -15.35 -7.42
C TRP A 353 12.05 -14.38 -7.68
N GLY A 354 10.98 -14.53 -6.90
CA GLY A 354 9.88 -13.59 -6.81
C GLY A 354 8.78 -13.76 -7.84
N TYR A 355 8.70 -14.90 -8.54
CA TYR A 355 7.63 -15.11 -9.52
C TYR A 355 7.33 -16.59 -9.77
N PHE A 356 6.20 -16.89 -10.41
CA PHE A 356 5.88 -18.18 -11.02
C PHE A 356 5.61 -17.99 -12.50
N SER A 357 5.84 -19.02 -13.30
CA SER A 357 5.41 -19.06 -14.69
C SER A 357 5.38 -20.50 -15.20
N HIS A 358 4.39 -20.84 -16.02
CA HIS A 358 4.33 -22.13 -16.69
C HIS A 358 5.31 -22.25 -17.87
N ASP A 359 5.98 -21.16 -18.25
CA ASP A 359 7.01 -21.14 -19.29
C ASP A 359 8.42 -21.45 -18.75
N LEU A 360 8.56 -21.58 -17.42
CA LEU A 360 9.85 -21.92 -16.81
C LEU A 360 10.26 -23.34 -17.17
N LYS A 361 11.50 -23.49 -17.65
CA LYS A 361 12.11 -24.81 -17.88
C LYS A 361 12.26 -25.54 -16.55
N PRO A 362 11.78 -26.79 -16.40
CA PRO A 362 11.97 -27.55 -15.19
C PRO A 362 13.46 -27.85 -14.95
N VAL A 363 13.88 -27.69 -13.70
CA VAL A 363 15.26 -27.98 -13.25
C VAL A 363 15.42 -29.44 -12.81
N LEU A 364 14.30 -30.12 -12.58
CA LEU A 364 14.20 -31.54 -12.25
C LEU A 364 12.91 -32.12 -12.82
N GLU A 365 12.94 -33.37 -13.27
CA GLU A 365 11.76 -34.09 -13.74
C GLU A 365 11.67 -35.45 -13.05
N VAL A 366 10.54 -35.71 -12.39
CA VAL A 366 10.32 -36.89 -11.53
C VAL A 366 9.13 -37.73 -11.99
N ASP A 367 9.10 -38.99 -11.56
CA ASP A 367 7.93 -39.86 -11.71
C ASP A 367 7.04 -39.78 -10.46
N SER A 368 5.73 -40.03 -10.62
CA SER A 368 4.81 -40.14 -9.48
C SER A 368 5.27 -41.23 -8.52
N GLY A 369 5.34 -40.90 -7.23
CA GLY A 369 5.83 -41.75 -6.14
C GLY A 369 7.29 -41.50 -5.76
N ASP A 370 8.06 -40.78 -6.58
CA ASP A 370 9.45 -40.41 -6.29
C ASP A 370 9.53 -39.52 -5.04
N THR A 371 10.71 -39.55 -4.41
CA THR A 371 11.07 -38.66 -3.30
C THR A 371 12.11 -37.64 -3.74
N VAL A 372 12.04 -36.44 -3.17
CA VAL A 372 12.98 -35.35 -3.46
C VAL A 372 13.39 -34.69 -2.16
N THR A 373 14.69 -34.62 -1.89
CA THR A 373 15.23 -33.66 -0.90
C THR A 373 15.39 -32.32 -1.59
N ILE A 374 14.74 -31.28 -1.08
CA ILE A 374 14.74 -29.94 -1.65
C ILE A 374 15.33 -28.98 -0.62
N GLU A 375 16.45 -28.36 -0.97
CA GLU A 375 17.01 -27.26 -0.20
C GLU A 375 16.31 -25.96 -0.59
N THR A 376 15.97 -25.12 0.39
CA THR A 376 15.41 -23.78 0.15
C THR A 376 16.23 -22.74 0.90
N LEU A 377 16.17 -21.50 0.42
CA LEU A 377 16.83 -20.36 1.04
C LEU A 377 15.76 -19.31 1.38
N THR A 378 15.87 -18.68 2.54
CA THR A 378 15.09 -17.47 2.82
C THR A 378 15.66 -16.29 2.03
N GLN A 379 14.79 -15.44 1.49
CA GLN A 379 15.13 -14.17 0.86
C GLN A 379 15.79 -13.16 1.81
N HIS A 380 15.64 -13.35 3.11
CA HIS A 380 16.20 -12.48 4.17
C HIS A 380 17.62 -12.87 4.60
N ALA A 381 18.27 -13.84 3.94
CA ALA A 381 19.61 -14.28 4.35
C ALA A 381 20.67 -13.16 4.30
N SER A 382 20.47 -12.13 3.47
CA SER A 382 21.39 -10.99 3.38
C SER A 382 21.22 -9.96 4.50
N ASP A 383 20.21 -10.12 5.37
CA ASP A 383 20.03 -9.28 6.57
C ASP A 383 21.17 -9.48 7.59
N ASP A 384 21.80 -10.67 7.60
CA ASP A 384 23.07 -10.93 8.26
C ASP A 384 23.89 -11.92 7.43
N TRP A 385 24.70 -11.36 6.53
CA TRP A 385 25.55 -12.15 5.62
C TRP A 385 26.43 -13.14 6.37
N ALA A 386 27.01 -12.75 7.50
CA ALA A 386 27.95 -13.58 8.25
C ALA A 386 27.28 -14.84 8.85
N ARG A 387 25.97 -14.78 9.12
CA ARG A 387 25.20 -15.88 9.71
C ARG A 387 24.49 -16.76 8.71
N MET A 388 23.98 -16.17 7.62
CA MET A 388 23.04 -16.88 6.74
C MET A 388 23.57 -17.10 5.32
N VAL A 389 24.72 -16.51 4.95
CA VAL A 389 25.30 -16.66 3.60
C VAL A 389 26.77 -17.11 3.63
N ALA A 390 27.61 -16.45 4.43
CA ALA A 390 29.06 -16.64 4.39
C ALA A 390 29.48 -18.11 4.60
N GLY A 391 30.28 -18.63 3.67
CA GLY A 391 30.80 -20.00 3.68
C GLY A 391 29.81 -21.06 3.18
N ASP A 392 28.57 -20.70 2.85
CA ASP A 392 27.58 -21.60 2.26
C ASP A 392 27.58 -21.46 0.73
N PRO A 393 28.07 -22.44 -0.04
CA PRO A 393 28.18 -22.31 -1.49
C PRO A 393 26.85 -22.14 -2.22
N GLY A 394 25.76 -22.67 -1.67
CA GLY A 394 24.42 -22.53 -2.25
C GLY A 394 23.87 -21.13 -2.04
N ALA A 395 23.96 -20.63 -0.80
CA ALA A 395 23.55 -19.28 -0.47
C ALA A 395 24.42 -18.23 -1.18
N GLU A 396 25.76 -18.37 -1.15
CA GLU A 396 26.68 -17.48 -1.87
C GLU A 396 26.38 -17.49 -3.38
N SER A 397 26.08 -18.65 -3.97
CA SER A 397 25.69 -18.73 -5.38
C SER A 397 24.46 -17.87 -5.69
N VAL A 398 23.40 -17.96 -4.87
CA VAL A 398 22.13 -17.25 -5.08
C VAL A 398 22.24 -15.75 -4.75
N PHE A 399 22.92 -15.41 -3.66
CA PHE A 399 23.04 -14.04 -3.15
C PHE A 399 24.20 -13.25 -3.76
N HIS A 400 25.10 -13.89 -4.52
CA HIS A 400 26.23 -13.21 -5.16
C HIS A 400 25.79 -11.96 -5.92
N TRP A 401 26.27 -10.81 -5.43
CA TRP A 401 26.00 -9.50 -5.99
C TRP A 401 27.21 -8.60 -5.77
N THR A 402 27.86 -8.21 -6.87
CA THR A 402 28.96 -7.22 -6.92
C THR A 402 28.55 -6.04 -7.80
N ALA A 403 29.41 -5.03 -7.93
CA ALA A 403 29.15 -3.91 -8.81
C ALA A 403 29.03 -4.30 -10.31
N GLU A 404 29.62 -5.43 -10.69
CA GLU A 404 29.66 -5.90 -12.07
C GLU A 404 28.59 -6.95 -12.38
N ARG A 405 28.21 -7.76 -11.38
CA ARG A 405 27.35 -8.92 -11.61
C ARG A 405 26.49 -9.30 -10.43
N LYS A 406 25.27 -9.72 -10.75
CA LYS A 406 24.34 -10.39 -9.86
C LYS A 406 23.95 -11.75 -10.44
N ASN A 407 24.13 -12.84 -9.67
CA ASN A 407 23.90 -14.19 -10.20
C ASN A 407 22.42 -14.46 -10.50
N VAL A 408 21.55 -14.14 -9.57
CA VAL A 408 20.09 -14.15 -9.77
C VAL A 408 19.62 -12.72 -9.94
N ASN A 409 19.67 -12.23 -11.19
CA ASN A 409 19.44 -10.81 -11.49
C ASN A 409 17.98 -10.40 -11.25
N ARG A 410 17.04 -11.08 -11.91
CA ARG A 410 15.59 -10.86 -11.75
C ARG A 410 15.17 -11.28 -10.34
N ARG A 411 14.57 -10.34 -9.61
CA ARG A 411 13.86 -10.59 -8.35
C ARG A 411 12.49 -9.91 -8.41
N GLY A 412 11.47 -10.71 -8.71
CA GLY A 412 10.11 -10.26 -8.94
C GLY A 412 9.61 -10.40 -10.40
N ALA A 413 8.30 -10.33 -10.54
CA ALA A 413 7.54 -10.38 -11.79
C ALA A 413 7.55 -9.06 -12.60
N GLY A 414 8.18 -8.00 -12.09
CA GLY A 414 8.29 -6.71 -12.77
C GLY A 414 9.21 -6.69 -13.99
N PRO A 415 9.42 -5.52 -14.62
CA PRO A 415 10.29 -5.39 -15.77
C PRO A 415 11.78 -5.56 -15.40
N LEU A 416 12.60 -6.03 -16.34
CA LEU A 416 14.04 -6.28 -16.12
C LEU A 416 14.87 -5.00 -16.03
N ASP A 417 14.42 -3.93 -16.69
CA ASP A 417 15.12 -2.65 -16.80
C ASP A 417 14.83 -1.71 -15.62
N ALA A 418 14.05 -2.16 -14.63
CA ALA A 418 13.62 -1.35 -13.49
C ALA A 418 12.95 -0.03 -13.91
N SER A 419 12.15 -0.06 -14.98
CA SER A 419 11.51 1.12 -15.57
C SER A 419 10.39 1.76 -14.74
N ILE A 420 10.01 1.19 -13.58
CA ILE A 420 8.86 1.67 -12.79
C ILE A 420 9.33 2.48 -11.59
N TYR A 421 10.18 1.89 -10.74
CA TYR A 421 10.70 2.48 -9.52
C TYR A 421 12.22 2.58 -9.51
N GLY A 422 12.92 1.89 -10.41
CA GLY A 422 14.38 1.90 -10.43
C GLY A 422 15.03 1.08 -9.32
N ARG A 423 14.32 0.10 -8.73
CA ARG A 423 14.82 -0.71 -7.60
C ARG A 423 15.76 -1.84 -8.03
N GLY A 424 15.67 -2.25 -9.30
CA GLY A 424 16.42 -3.36 -9.87
C GLY A 424 15.54 -4.27 -10.72
N ALA A 425 16.16 -5.24 -11.41
CA ALA A 425 15.44 -6.15 -12.30
C ALA A 425 14.34 -6.92 -11.55
N GLY A 426 13.11 -6.86 -12.05
CA GLY A 426 11.92 -7.44 -11.42
C GLY A 426 11.23 -6.52 -10.41
N GLU A 427 11.83 -5.39 -10.04
CA GLU A 427 11.31 -4.33 -9.15
C GLU A 427 10.87 -4.78 -7.75
N GLY A 428 11.17 -6.02 -7.35
CA GLY A 428 10.70 -6.59 -6.09
C GLY A 428 9.21 -6.91 -6.07
N PHE A 429 8.56 -7.03 -7.24
CA PHE A 429 7.17 -7.51 -7.33
C PHE A 429 7.12 -9.03 -7.16
N GLY A 430 7.22 -9.44 -5.90
CA GLY A 430 7.45 -10.81 -5.50
C GLY A 430 8.87 -10.97 -4.99
N VAL A 431 9.00 -11.62 -3.83
CA VAL A 431 10.21 -11.55 -3.01
C VAL A 431 10.81 -12.91 -2.64
N HIS A 432 10.11 -14.01 -2.90
CA HIS A 432 10.50 -15.33 -2.39
C HIS A 432 11.49 -16.03 -3.32
N ILE A 433 12.51 -16.67 -2.76
CA ILE A 433 13.38 -17.59 -3.50
C ILE A 433 12.64 -18.91 -3.67
N CYS A 434 12.36 -19.28 -4.91
CA CYS A 434 11.58 -20.46 -5.26
C CYS A 434 12.48 -21.51 -5.90
N THR A 435 12.74 -22.61 -5.20
CA THR A 435 13.51 -23.74 -5.71
C THR A 435 12.63 -24.61 -6.60
N GLY A 436 13.04 -24.81 -7.84
CA GLY A 436 12.22 -25.43 -8.89
C GLY A 436 12.30 -24.69 -10.23
N PRO A 437 11.34 -24.92 -11.15
CA PRO A 437 10.23 -25.83 -11.00
C PRO A 437 10.62 -27.31 -11.20
N ILE A 438 9.94 -28.20 -10.49
CA ILE A 438 10.01 -29.65 -10.65
C ILE A 438 8.84 -30.11 -11.52
N ALA A 439 9.13 -30.74 -12.65
CA ALA A 439 8.11 -31.35 -13.48
C ALA A 439 7.78 -32.77 -12.99
N VAL A 440 6.49 -33.11 -12.93
CA VAL A 440 5.99 -34.46 -12.64
C VAL A 440 5.50 -35.07 -13.94
N ARG A 441 6.10 -36.19 -14.36
CA ARG A 441 5.77 -36.84 -15.65
C ARG A 441 4.28 -37.21 -15.73
N GLY A 442 3.65 -36.81 -16.83
CA GLY A 442 2.24 -37.14 -17.11
C GLY A 442 1.22 -36.31 -16.33
N ALA A 443 1.65 -35.29 -15.58
CA ALA A 443 0.75 -34.33 -14.94
C ALA A 443 0.12 -33.40 -15.99
N GLU A 444 -1.21 -33.27 -15.94
CA GLU A 444 -1.99 -32.48 -16.89
C GLU A 444 -2.98 -31.56 -16.14
N PRO A 445 -3.44 -30.45 -16.76
CA PRO A 445 -4.45 -29.60 -16.15
C PRO A 445 -5.71 -30.36 -15.72
N GLY A 446 -6.13 -30.16 -14.47
CA GLY A 446 -7.27 -30.85 -13.84
C GLY A 446 -6.91 -32.11 -13.04
N ASP A 447 -5.65 -32.54 -13.07
CA ASP A 447 -5.11 -33.50 -12.10
C ASP A 447 -4.85 -32.82 -10.74
N VAL A 448 -4.49 -33.61 -9.73
CA VAL A 448 -4.06 -33.12 -8.40
C VAL A 448 -2.66 -33.64 -8.09
N LEU A 449 -1.79 -32.74 -7.64
CA LEU A 449 -0.49 -33.11 -7.09
C LEU A 449 -0.59 -33.20 -5.57
N GLU A 450 -0.31 -34.39 -5.03
CA GLU A 450 -0.13 -34.63 -3.60
C GLU A 450 1.36 -34.49 -3.25
N VAL A 451 1.67 -33.55 -2.35
CA VAL A 451 3.02 -33.28 -1.85
C VAL A 451 3.09 -33.64 -0.38
N ARG A 452 3.71 -34.77 -0.05
CA ARG A 452 3.91 -35.22 1.33
C ARG A 452 5.21 -34.65 1.88
N ILE A 453 5.16 -34.00 3.04
CA ILE A 453 6.33 -33.45 3.72
C ILE A 453 6.82 -34.48 4.74
N LEU A 454 7.88 -35.21 4.42
CA LEU A 454 8.37 -36.34 5.21
C LEU A 454 9.29 -35.90 6.35
N ASP A 455 10.16 -34.93 6.08
CA ASP A 455 11.10 -34.37 7.04
C ASP A 455 11.38 -32.90 6.74
N VAL A 456 11.68 -32.11 7.77
CA VAL A 456 12.03 -30.69 7.65
C VAL A 456 13.11 -30.36 8.67
N ARG A 457 14.19 -29.74 8.21
CA ARG A 457 15.33 -29.37 9.06
C ARG A 457 15.89 -28.00 8.69
N PRO A 458 16.29 -27.18 9.68
CA PRO A 458 17.00 -25.93 9.42
C PRO A 458 18.31 -26.13 8.67
N ARG A 459 18.57 -25.24 7.71
CA ARG A 459 19.85 -25.18 7.02
C ARG A 459 20.90 -24.59 7.98
N ARG A 460 22.01 -25.30 8.13
CA ARG A 460 23.06 -24.95 9.09
C ARG A 460 23.82 -23.71 8.65
N CYS A 461 24.20 -22.87 9.61
CA CYS A 461 25.19 -21.83 9.40
C CYS A 461 26.52 -22.47 8.99
N ALA A 462 27.06 -22.05 7.85
CA ALA A 462 28.35 -22.52 7.36
C ALA A 462 29.56 -21.79 7.99
N ASN A 463 29.32 -20.64 8.61
CA ASN A 463 30.36 -19.89 9.31
C ASN A 463 30.84 -20.66 10.56
N PRO A 464 32.14 -21.02 10.65
CA PRO A 464 32.68 -21.79 11.77
C PRO A 464 32.48 -21.15 13.15
N GLN A 465 32.31 -19.83 13.21
CA GLN A 465 32.04 -19.10 14.46
C GLN A 465 30.71 -19.50 15.11
N PHE A 466 29.75 -20.00 14.33
CA PHE A 466 28.40 -20.34 14.78
C PHE A 466 28.05 -21.81 14.53
N SER A 467 29.06 -22.69 14.65
CA SER A 467 28.90 -24.12 14.41
C SER A 467 27.72 -24.72 15.19
N GLY A 468 26.91 -25.54 14.51
CA GLY A 468 25.73 -26.20 15.08
C GLY A 468 24.48 -25.32 15.20
N ARG A 469 24.54 -24.06 14.76
CA ARG A 469 23.40 -23.13 14.77
C ARG A 469 22.79 -23.00 13.37
N ALA A 470 21.53 -22.60 13.35
CA ALA A 470 20.87 -22.00 12.21
C ALA A 470 20.33 -20.63 12.65
N PHE A 471 20.14 -19.74 11.68
CA PHE A 471 19.67 -18.39 11.92
C PHE A 471 18.52 -18.05 11.00
N GLY A 472 17.66 -17.15 11.46
CA GLY A 472 16.64 -16.55 10.64
C GLY A 472 16.44 -15.08 10.96
N SER A 473 15.78 -14.38 10.05
CA SER A 473 15.41 -12.99 10.19
C SER A 473 13.92 -12.87 10.47
N ASN A 474 13.50 -11.80 11.13
CA ASN A 474 12.10 -11.39 11.18
C ASN A 474 12.09 -9.89 10.93
N ALA A 475 11.63 -9.51 9.74
CA ALA A 475 11.51 -8.13 9.35
C ALA A 475 10.09 -7.62 9.65
N ALA A 476 9.99 -6.79 10.69
CA ALA A 476 8.82 -5.94 10.89
C ALA A 476 8.84 -4.82 9.84
N ALA A 477 8.12 -5.06 8.74
CA ALA A 477 8.35 -4.36 7.48
C ALA A 477 7.20 -3.42 7.09
N TRP A 478 7.43 -2.58 6.07
CA TRP A 478 6.48 -1.55 5.62
C TRP A 478 5.14 -2.10 5.08
N TRP A 479 5.12 -3.38 4.69
CA TRP A 479 3.91 -4.08 4.26
C TRP A 479 3.17 -4.79 5.39
N GLY A 480 3.77 -4.88 6.58
CA GLY A 480 3.16 -5.55 7.73
C GLY A 480 1.91 -4.82 8.22
N PHE A 481 0.92 -5.57 8.69
CA PHE A 481 -0.34 -5.04 9.20
C PHE A 481 -0.14 -3.99 10.31
N HIS A 482 0.91 -4.16 11.13
CA HIS A 482 1.27 -3.27 12.23
C HIS A 482 1.86 -1.91 11.83
N TYR A 483 2.31 -1.71 10.58
CA TYR A 483 3.28 -0.66 10.23
C TYR A 483 2.82 0.77 10.56
N ARG A 484 1.50 1.00 10.52
CA ARG A 484 0.88 2.30 10.83
C ARG A 484 0.42 2.46 12.28
N GLU A 485 0.52 1.40 13.07
CA GLU A 485 0.01 1.33 14.45
C GLU A 485 1.12 1.51 15.50
N LEU A 486 2.32 1.90 15.06
CA LEU A 486 3.47 2.10 15.96
C LEU A 486 3.19 3.21 16.97
N LEU A 487 3.62 3.02 18.23
CA LEU A 487 3.40 3.98 19.32
C LEU A 487 4.61 4.88 19.63
N THR A 488 5.83 4.41 19.37
CA THR A 488 7.08 5.13 19.68
C THR A 488 7.75 5.69 18.43
N GLU A 489 8.52 6.77 18.58
CA GLU A 489 9.34 7.33 17.49
C GLU A 489 10.62 6.50 17.21
N PRO A 490 11.19 6.58 15.99
CA PRO A 490 10.63 7.24 14.80
C PRO A 490 9.47 6.45 14.20
N LYS A 491 8.45 7.15 13.68
CA LYS A 491 7.36 6.56 12.88
C LYS A 491 7.29 7.18 11.49
N PRO A 492 7.05 6.38 10.43
CA PRO A 492 7.12 4.91 10.43
C PRO A 492 8.57 4.41 10.52
N ARG A 493 8.77 3.10 10.79
CA ARG A 493 10.10 2.46 10.75
C ARG A 493 9.98 0.97 10.50
N GLU A 494 11.04 0.38 9.98
CA GLU A 494 11.19 -1.07 9.84
C GLU A 494 12.24 -1.60 10.82
N VAL A 495 12.06 -2.82 11.31
CA VAL A 495 12.95 -3.44 12.30
C VAL A 495 13.23 -4.88 11.90
N VAL A 496 14.51 -5.20 11.73
CA VAL A 496 14.96 -6.57 11.51
C VAL A 496 15.37 -7.17 12.86
N THR A 497 14.85 -8.34 13.18
CA THR A 497 15.23 -9.12 14.37
C THR A 497 15.85 -10.44 13.95
N ILE A 498 17.11 -10.66 14.33
CA ILE A 498 17.81 -11.92 14.05
C ILE A 498 17.53 -12.93 15.16
N TYR A 499 17.13 -14.14 14.76
CA TYR A 499 16.89 -15.28 15.64
C TYR A 499 17.92 -16.37 15.41
N GLU A 500 18.29 -17.05 16.50
CA GLU A 500 19.06 -18.29 16.48
C GLU A 500 18.19 -19.49 16.86
N LEU A 501 18.53 -20.65 16.31
CA LEU A 501 17.98 -21.94 16.67
C LEU A 501 19.07 -23.03 16.62
N ASP A 502 18.89 -24.06 17.44
CA ASP A 502 19.71 -25.26 17.37
C ASP A 502 19.41 -25.98 16.04
N ALA A 503 20.43 -26.24 15.23
CA ALA A 503 20.26 -26.96 13.98
C ALA A 503 20.24 -28.50 14.15
N GLU A 504 20.47 -28.97 15.37
CA GLU A 504 20.34 -30.38 15.76
C GLU A 504 19.44 -30.54 16.98
N PRO A 505 18.60 -31.58 17.03
CA PRO A 505 17.83 -31.91 18.22
C PRO A 505 18.77 -32.24 19.37
N GLN A 506 18.68 -31.51 20.47
CA GLN A 506 19.45 -31.82 21.68
C GLN A 506 18.61 -32.69 22.63
N PRO A 507 19.01 -33.95 22.92
CA PRO A 507 18.18 -34.91 23.65
C PRO A 507 17.83 -34.52 25.10
N HIS A 508 18.47 -33.48 25.67
CA HIS A 508 18.29 -33.08 27.07
C HIS A 508 17.75 -31.65 27.28
N ASN A 509 17.45 -30.89 26.22
CA ASN A 509 17.12 -29.45 26.33
C ASN A 509 15.62 -29.09 26.22
N GLY A 510 14.73 -30.09 26.28
CA GLY A 510 13.30 -29.87 26.08
C GLY A 510 12.95 -29.61 24.60
N PRO A 511 11.71 -29.17 24.29
CA PRO A 511 11.30 -28.90 22.92
C PRO A 511 12.12 -27.76 22.30
N PRO A 512 12.42 -27.83 20.98
CA PRO A 512 13.23 -26.83 20.30
C PRO A 512 12.55 -25.46 20.35
N HIS A 513 13.34 -24.42 20.67
CA HIS A 513 12.89 -23.03 20.70
C HIS A 513 13.89 -22.11 19.98
N ALA A 514 13.38 -21.06 19.35
CA ALA A 514 14.19 -19.97 18.81
C ALA A 514 14.44 -18.91 19.89
N ARG A 515 15.56 -18.19 19.76
CA ARG A 515 15.96 -17.10 20.65
C ARG A 515 16.38 -15.89 19.82
N ALA A 516 15.96 -14.70 20.24
CA ALA A 516 16.42 -13.48 19.60
C ALA A 516 17.89 -13.24 19.95
N VAL A 517 18.71 -12.93 18.95
CA VAL A 517 20.12 -12.56 19.10
C VAL A 517 20.21 -11.05 19.32
N TYR A 518 19.74 -10.29 18.34
CA TYR A 518 19.67 -8.83 18.35
C TYR A 518 18.60 -8.35 17.37
N ASN A 519 18.26 -7.07 17.44
CA ASN A 519 17.52 -6.39 16.38
C ASN A 519 18.20 -5.10 15.97
N TYR A 520 17.86 -4.59 14.79
CA TYR A 520 18.27 -3.26 14.33
C TYR A 520 17.13 -2.62 13.56
N ARG A 521 17.12 -1.28 13.54
CA ARG A 521 16.23 -0.53 12.65
C ARG A 521 16.85 -0.50 11.26
N TRP A 522 16.04 -0.74 10.23
CA TRP A 522 16.49 -0.55 8.86
C TRP A 522 16.94 0.91 8.66
N THR A 523 18.15 1.08 8.17
CA THR A 523 18.68 2.35 7.67
C THR A 523 18.84 2.26 6.16
N PRO A 524 18.85 3.37 5.40
CA PRO A 524 18.99 3.30 3.95
C PRO A 524 20.21 2.50 3.52
N GLN A 525 19.99 1.39 2.80
CA GLN A 525 21.05 0.50 2.32
C GLN A 525 21.36 0.82 0.86
N ARG A 526 22.64 0.88 0.51
CA ARG A 526 23.08 1.03 -0.89
C ARG A 526 23.45 -0.35 -1.43
N ASP A 527 22.78 -0.79 -2.48
CA ASP A 527 23.12 -2.04 -3.14
C ASP A 527 24.46 -1.95 -3.91
N PRO A 528 25.06 -3.08 -4.33
CA PRO A 528 26.31 -3.08 -5.08
C PRO A 528 26.25 -2.34 -6.43
N PHE A 529 25.07 -2.13 -7.02
CA PHE A 529 24.88 -1.34 -8.25
C PHE A 529 24.70 0.16 -7.97
N GLY A 530 24.65 0.56 -6.70
CA GLY A 530 24.57 1.94 -6.25
C GLY A 530 23.16 2.44 -5.98
N VAL A 531 22.12 1.61 -6.10
CA VAL A 531 20.72 1.98 -5.79
C VAL A 531 20.56 2.06 -4.27
N VAL A 532 19.84 3.08 -3.79
CA VAL A 532 19.60 3.28 -2.35
C VAL A 532 18.18 2.84 -2.01
N HIS A 533 18.09 1.90 -1.06
CA HIS A 533 16.85 1.31 -0.55
C HIS A 533 16.54 1.90 0.83
N SER A 534 15.72 2.95 0.85
CA SER A 534 15.33 3.64 2.10
C SER A 534 14.40 2.80 2.99
N THR A 535 13.72 1.84 2.38
CA THR A 535 12.91 0.79 3.01
C THR A 535 13.31 -0.57 2.45
N ILE A 536 12.80 -1.66 3.01
CA ILE A 536 12.96 -3.02 2.47
C ILE A 536 12.09 -3.16 1.20
N ASP A 537 12.49 -2.54 0.09
CA ASP A 537 11.70 -2.45 -1.15
C ASP A 537 12.19 -3.35 -2.29
N TYR A 538 13.34 -4.00 -2.10
CA TYR A 538 13.91 -4.96 -3.03
C TYR A 538 14.56 -6.13 -2.26
N PRO A 539 14.27 -7.38 -2.61
CA PRO A 539 14.70 -8.53 -1.81
C PRO A 539 16.20 -8.81 -1.98
N GLY A 540 16.83 -9.32 -0.92
CA GLY A 540 18.22 -9.79 -0.95
C GLY A 540 19.28 -8.70 -1.12
N VAL A 541 18.98 -7.46 -0.72
CA VAL A 541 19.98 -6.37 -0.64
C VAL A 541 20.93 -6.70 0.51
N PRO A 542 22.26 -6.71 0.30
CA PRO A 542 23.21 -6.92 1.38
C PRO A 542 23.19 -5.73 2.34
N VAL A 543 22.96 -6.01 3.62
CA VAL A 543 22.97 -4.98 4.67
C VAL A 543 24.41 -4.66 5.07
N ASP A 544 24.76 -3.37 5.08
CA ASP A 544 26.02 -2.89 5.64
C ASP A 544 25.87 -2.72 7.15
N HIS A 545 26.40 -3.68 7.91
CA HIS A 545 26.34 -3.68 9.36
C HIS A 545 27.05 -2.48 10.02
N SER A 546 27.89 -1.73 9.29
CA SER A 546 28.48 -0.48 9.80
C SER A 546 27.50 0.70 9.81
N THR A 547 26.36 0.58 9.13
CA THR A 547 25.34 1.63 8.98
C THR A 547 24.12 1.46 9.89
N ILE A 548 24.09 0.38 10.68
CA ILE A 548 22.99 0.03 11.59
C ILE A 548 23.47 0.07 13.04
N GLU A 549 22.52 0.12 13.96
CA GLU A 549 22.78 -0.03 15.39
C GLU A 549 22.11 -1.31 15.89
N GLU A 550 22.92 -2.31 16.27
CA GLU A 550 22.44 -3.56 16.83
C GLU A 550 22.07 -3.40 18.31
N ASN A 551 20.85 -3.78 18.66
CA ASN A 551 20.35 -3.82 20.01
C ASN A 551 20.26 -5.27 20.50
N HIS A 552 21.16 -5.63 21.42
CA HIS A 552 21.32 -6.97 21.98
C HIS A 552 20.54 -7.15 23.29
N GLY A 553 20.33 -8.41 23.71
CA GLY A 553 19.63 -8.71 24.97
C GLY A 553 18.11 -8.47 24.90
N ILE A 554 17.56 -8.40 23.69
CA ILE A 554 16.13 -8.30 23.40
C ILE A 554 15.40 -9.62 23.69
N LEU A 555 14.08 -9.53 23.92
CA LEU A 555 13.21 -10.68 24.20
C LEU A 555 13.79 -11.64 25.27
N LYS A 556 14.54 -11.10 26.24
CA LYS A 556 15.20 -11.88 27.28
C LYS A 556 14.18 -12.69 28.09
N GLY A 557 14.42 -13.99 28.19
CA GLY A 557 13.53 -14.91 28.92
C GLY A 557 12.34 -15.41 28.09
N VAL A 558 12.20 -15.00 26.84
CA VAL A 558 11.18 -15.52 25.91
C VAL A 558 11.74 -16.74 25.17
N LYS A 559 10.98 -17.84 25.16
CA LYS A 559 11.27 -19.02 24.35
C LYS A 559 10.19 -19.12 23.26
N ILE A 560 10.59 -19.00 22.00
CA ILE A 560 9.66 -19.08 20.86
C ILE A 560 9.59 -20.53 20.38
N PRO A 561 8.41 -21.18 20.39
CA PRO A 561 8.28 -22.52 19.84
C PRO A 561 8.70 -22.56 18.37
N VAL A 562 9.51 -23.54 18.00
CA VAL A 562 9.92 -23.77 16.61
C VAL A 562 8.82 -24.56 15.89
N ARG A 563 8.42 -24.08 14.71
CA ARG A 563 7.39 -24.64 13.84
C ARG A 563 7.91 -24.59 12.39
N PRO A 564 8.86 -25.45 12.01
CA PRO A 564 9.49 -25.37 10.70
C PRO A 564 8.48 -25.69 9.60
N HIS A 565 8.26 -24.78 8.67
CA HIS A 565 7.31 -24.93 7.57
C HIS A 565 7.77 -24.17 6.33
N PHE A 566 7.13 -24.45 5.21
CA PHE A 566 7.31 -23.70 3.96
C PHE A 566 6.11 -22.76 3.80
N GLY A 567 6.34 -21.46 3.87
CA GLY A 567 5.34 -20.43 3.55
C GLY A 567 4.86 -20.58 2.11
N LEU A 568 5.79 -20.91 1.20
CA LEU A 568 5.54 -21.06 -0.22
C LEU A 568 5.63 -22.51 -0.72
N ILE A 569 4.50 -23.01 -1.21
CA ILE A 569 4.40 -24.24 -1.99
C ILE A 569 3.41 -24.06 -3.14
N ALA A 570 3.85 -24.23 -4.38
CA ALA A 570 3.05 -23.87 -5.54
C ALA A 570 3.30 -24.78 -6.74
N VAL A 571 2.22 -25.12 -7.45
CA VAL A 571 2.30 -25.53 -8.87
C VAL A 571 2.22 -24.29 -9.76
N ALA A 572 2.75 -24.35 -10.97
CA ALA A 572 2.68 -23.20 -11.86
C ALA A 572 1.21 -22.86 -12.20
N PRO A 573 0.82 -21.57 -12.13
CA PRO A 573 -0.50 -21.13 -12.54
C PRO A 573 -0.70 -21.33 -14.04
N GLN A 574 -1.96 -21.47 -14.45
CA GLN A 574 -2.35 -21.63 -15.86
C GLN A 574 -2.29 -20.33 -16.68
N GLN A 575 -2.13 -19.18 -16.00
CA GLN A 575 -2.13 -17.86 -16.62
C GLN A 575 -0.75 -17.51 -17.18
N ASP A 576 -0.76 -16.89 -18.36
CA ASP A 576 0.44 -16.44 -19.07
C ASP A 576 1.23 -15.38 -18.30
N GLY A 577 2.55 -15.39 -18.52
CA GLY A 577 3.48 -14.40 -18.00
C GLY A 577 4.12 -14.77 -16.66
N LEU A 578 4.66 -13.75 -16.00
CA LEU A 578 5.30 -13.86 -14.69
C LEU A 578 4.28 -13.46 -13.63
N ILE A 579 4.02 -14.36 -12.68
CA ILE A 579 3.06 -14.16 -11.61
C ILE A 579 3.80 -13.88 -10.30
N ASP A 580 3.55 -12.74 -9.68
CA ASP A 580 4.08 -12.32 -8.37
C ASP A 580 3.97 -13.46 -7.34
N SER A 581 5.09 -13.76 -6.66
CA SER A 581 5.16 -14.83 -5.66
C SER A 581 4.49 -14.49 -4.33
N ILE A 582 4.10 -13.23 -4.08
CA ILE A 582 3.52 -12.79 -2.81
C ILE A 582 2.08 -13.30 -2.63
N PRO A 583 1.11 -13.03 -3.52
CA PRO A 583 -0.28 -13.37 -3.21
C PRO A 583 -0.56 -14.87 -3.36
N PRO A 584 -1.07 -15.57 -2.32
CA PRO A 584 -1.55 -16.94 -2.49
C PRO A 584 -2.81 -17.00 -3.34
N SER A 585 -3.09 -18.19 -3.89
CA SER A 585 -4.28 -18.44 -4.71
C SER A 585 -4.58 -19.93 -4.83
N ALA A 586 -5.44 -20.28 -5.79
CA ALA A 586 -5.86 -21.65 -6.08
C ALA A 586 -4.69 -22.61 -6.38
N PHE A 587 -3.57 -22.11 -6.91
CA PHE A 587 -2.38 -22.90 -7.26
C PHE A 587 -1.42 -23.15 -6.07
N GLY A 588 -1.78 -22.72 -4.86
CA GLY A 588 -0.88 -22.63 -3.71
C GLY A 588 -0.28 -21.22 -3.62
N GLY A 589 1.04 -21.13 -3.60
CA GLY A 589 1.76 -19.86 -3.45
C GLY A 589 2.17 -19.61 -2.00
N ASN A 590 2.22 -18.34 -1.59
CA ASN A 590 2.55 -17.90 -0.23
C ASN A 590 1.38 -18.10 0.74
N LEU A 591 1.21 -19.34 1.19
CA LEU A 591 0.10 -19.72 2.05
C LEU A 591 0.32 -19.25 3.48
N ASP A 592 1.57 -19.19 3.93
CA ASP A 592 2.01 -18.76 5.26
C ASP A 592 1.18 -19.41 6.37
N ASN A 593 0.98 -20.71 6.22
CA ASN A 593 0.35 -21.52 7.24
C ASN A 593 1.41 -22.39 7.92
N TRP A 594 1.67 -22.12 9.20
CA TRP A 594 2.68 -22.83 9.98
C TRP A 594 2.46 -24.34 10.08
N ARG A 595 1.27 -24.83 9.71
CA ARG A 595 0.89 -26.24 9.66
C ARG A 595 1.39 -26.97 8.41
N ILE A 596 1.94 -26.27 7.40
CA ILE A 596 2.58 -26.87 6.22
C ILE A 596 4.00 -27.34 6.59
N ALA A 597 4.04 -28.29 7.50
CA ALA A 597 5.23 -28.75 8.20
C ALA A 597 5.43 -30.26 7.99
N GLN A 598 6.47 -30.81 8.63
CA GLN A 598 6.69 -32.26 8.67
C GLN A 598 5.42 -33.03 9.07
N GLY A 599 5.11 -34.08 8.31
CA GLY A 599 3.92 -34.92 8.50
C GLY A 599 2.66 -34.40 7.79
N ALA A 600 2.67 -33.17 7.27
CA ALA A 600 1.58 -32.65 6.47
C ALA A 600 1.63 -33.13 5.01
N ILE A 601 0.45 -33.16 4.39
CA ILE A 601 0.26 -33.44 2.97
C ILE A 601 -0.44 -32.23 2.36
N VAL A 602 0.08 -31.71 1.25
CA VAL A 602 -0.52 -30.60 0.50
C VAL A 602 -1.05 -31.13 -0.83
N TYR A 603 -2.33 -30.90 -1.10
CA TYR A 603 -2.97 -31.23 -2.36
C TYR A 603 -3.15 -29.96 -3.20
N LEU A 604 -2.55 -29.94 -4.39
CA LEU A 604 -2.53 -28.78 -5.28
C LEU A 604 -3.25 -29.12 -6.60
N PRO A 605 -4.25 -28.34 -7.03
CA PRO A 605 -4.89 -28.53 -8.32
C PRO A 605 -3.95 -28.09 -9.45
N ILE A 606 -3.69 -28.98 -10.40
CA ILE A 606 -2.73 -28.75 -11.49
C ILE A 606 -3.38 -27.89 -12.57
N GLY A 607 -2.81 -26.71 -12.83
CA GLY A 607 -3.25 -25.78 -13.89
C GLY A 607 -2.42 -25.83 -15.17
N ALA A 608 -1.18 -26.33 -15.10
CA ALA A 608 -0.24 -26.37 -16.22
C ALA A 608 0.36 -27.78 -16.41
N PRO A 609 0.69 -28.19 -17.65
CA PRO A 609 1.37 -29.45 -17.91
C PRO A 609 2.64 -29.62 -17.08
N GLY A 610 2.86 -30.83 -16.55
CA GLY A 610 4.02 -31.13 -15.71
C GLY A 610 3.92 -30.60 -14.27
N ALA A 611 2.84 -29.92 -13.88
CA ALA A 611 2.64 -29.26 -12.58
C ALA A 611 3.60 -28.10 -12.28
N LEU A 612 4.90 -28.27 -12.54
CA LEU A 612 5.96 -27.29 -12.32
C LEU A 612 6.00 -26.80 -10.87
N LEU A 613 6.14 -27.76 -9.94
CA LEU A 613 6.17 -27.52 -8.50
C LEU A 613 7.39 -26.68 -8.09
N SER A 614 7.18 -25.62 -7.32
CA SER A 614 8.25 -24.84 -6.67
C SER A 614 7.97 -24.73 -5.17
N LEU A 615 9.05 -24.70 -4.37
CA LEU A 615 8.99 -24.46 -2.93
C LEU A 615 9.94 -23.34 -2.53
N GLY A 616 9.56 -22.56 -1.53
CA GLY A 616 10.31 -21.40 -1.08
C GLY A 616 9.82 -20.91 0.27
N ASP A 617 10.19 -19.68 0.59
CA ASP A 617 9.78 -18.97 1.80
C ASP A 617 9.85 -19.83 3.08
N PRO A 618 11.03 -20.37 3.41
CA PRO A 618 11.16 -21.29 4.52
C PRO A 618 11.16 -20.55 5.87
N HIS A 619 10.34 -21.02 6.80
CA HIS A 619 10.09 -20.37 8.09
C HIS A 619 10.45 -21.29 9.25
N ALA A 620 11.27 -20.82 10.19
CA ALA A 620 11.53 -21.56 11.43
C ALA A 620 10.34 -21.51 12.40
N SER A 621 9.56 -20.43 12.40
CA SER A 621 8.32 -20.32 13.16
C SER A 621 7.49 -19.12 12.71
N GLN A 622 6.17 -19.21 12.90
CA GLN A 622 5.22 -18.14 12.61
C GLN A 622 4.01 -18.25 13.55
N GLY A 623 3.35 -17.12 13.78
CA GLY A 623 2.02 -17.06 14.38
C GLY A 623 0.93 -16.96 13.33
N ASP A 624 -0.25 -17.48 13.63
CA ASP A 624 -1.47 -17.25 12.84
C ASP A 624 -1.71 -15.71 12.74
N SER A 625 -1.57 -15.15 11.54
CA SER A 625 -1.64 -13.73 11.10
C SER A 625 -0.38 -13.18 10.42
N GLU A 626 0.81 -13.69 10.74
CA GLU A 626 2.08 -13.13 10.24
C GLU A 626 2.18 -11.59 10.39
N LEU A 627 1.69 -11.09 11.52
CA LEU A 627 1.28 -9.70 11.71
C LEU A 627 2.28 -8.62 11.24
N CYS A 628 3.58 -8.86 11.44
CA CYS A 628 4.61 -7.87 11.15
C CYS A 628 5.07 -7.84 9.69
N GLY A 629 4.55 -8.75 8.86
CA GLY A 629 4.89 -8.88 7.44
C GLY A 629 5.74 -10.10 7.10
N THR A 630 6.37 -10.73 8.09
CA THR A 630 7.24 -11.89 7.90
C THR A 630 7.17 -12.82 9.10
N ALA A 631 7.60 -14.06 8.89
CA ALA A 631 7.83 -15.06 9.92
C ALA A 631 9.24 -14.93 10.55
N ILE A 632 9.71 -15.97 11.23
CA ILE A 632 11.16 -16.19 11.38
C ILE A 632 11.66 -16.85 10.10
N GLU A 633 12.02 -16.01 9.16
CA GLU A 633 12.58 -16.26 7.84
C GLU A 633 13.89 -17.04 7.95
N CYS A 634 13.89 -18.35 7.69
CA CYS A 634 15.01 -19.22 7.99
C CYS A 634 15.14 -20.32 6.95
N SER A 635 16.28 -20.41 6.26
CA SER A 635 16.55 -21.44 5.26
C SER A 635 16.30 -22.86 5.82
N LEU A 636 15.56 -23.69 5.08
CA LEU A 636 15.23 -25.06 5.46
C LEU A 636 15.67 -26.05 4.37
N THR A 637 15.73 -27.32 4.72
CA THR A 637 15.78 -28.43 3.78
C THR A 637 14.65 -29.38 4.12
N GLY A 638 13.86 -29.78 3.12
CA GLY A 638 12.76 -30.72 3.30
C GLY A 638 12.94 -31.97 2.47
N ASP A 639 12.42 -33.09 2.97
CA ASP A 639 12.30 -34.33 2.20
C ASP A 639 10.83 -34.55 1.84
N PHE A 640 10.55 -34.77 0.56
CA PHE A 640 9.19 -34.81 0.04
C PHE A 640 8.92 -36.10 -0.73
N GLN A 641 7.68 -36.56 -0.74
CA GLN A 641 7.18 -37.51 -1.73
C GLN A 641 6.14 -36.84 -2.61
N LEU A 642 6.26 -37.01 -3.93
CA LEU A 642 5.38 -36.39 -4.91
C LEU A 642 4.50 -37.46 -5.56
N VAL A 643 3.18 -37.37 -5.40
CA VAL A 643 2.22 -38.34 -5.95
C VAL A 643 1.23 -37.62 -6.86
N LEU A 644 1.14 -38.05 -8.11
CA LEU A 644 0.19 -37.55 -9.09
C LEU A 644 -1.12 -38.34 -9.02
N HIS A 645 -2.24 -37.63 -8.84
CA HIS A 645 -3.58 -38.17 -8.95
C HIS A 645 -4.24 -37.71 -10.24
N LYS A 646 -4.57 -38.66 -11.11
CA LYS A 646 -5.19 -38.34 -12.40
C LYS A 646 -6.64 -37.93 -12.20
N ARG A 647 -7.11 -36.94 -12.96
CA ARG A 647 -8.50 -36.44 -12.93
C ARG A 647 -9.55 -37.57 -12.94
N ALA A 648 -9.32 -38.61 -13.73
CA ALA A 648 -10.23 -39.75 -13.87
C ALA A 648 -10.34 -40.63 -12.61
N THR A 649 -9.37 -40.56 -11.68
CA THR A 649 -9.33 -41.38 -10.46
C THR A 649 -9.73 -40.60 -9.21
N LEU A 650 -10.12 -39.32 -9.35
CA LEU A 650 -10.41 -38.43 -8.24
C LEU A 650 -11.75 -38.72 -7.53
N ALA A 651 -12.69 -39.38 -8.21
CA ALA A 651 -14.02 -39.61 -7.66
C ALA A 651 -13.98 -40.31 -6.27
N GLY A 652 -14.68 -39.74 -5.29
CA GLY A 652 -14.74 -40.25 -3.92
C GLY A 652 -13.53 -39.91 -3.04
N GLN A 653 -12.52 -39.20 -3.55
CA GLN A 653 -11.41 -38.71 -2.75
C GLN A 653 -11.74 -37.36 -2.08
N PRO A 654 -11.16 -37.05 -0.89
CA PRO A 654 -11.34 -35.75 -0.23
C PRO A 654 -10.92 -34.53 -1.07
N TYR A 655 -10.05 -34.76 -2.05
CA TYR A 655 -9.52 -33.76 -2.97
C TYR A 655 -10.13 -33.85 -4.38
N ALA A 656 -11.29 -34.50 -4.52
CA ALA A 656 -11.88 -34.75 -5.84
C ALA A 656 -12.28 -33.48 -6.61
N ASP A 657 -12.67 -32.45 -5.87
CA ASP A 657 -13.31 -31.24 -6.39
C ASP A 657 -12.52 -29.98 -5.97
N LEU A 658 -11.19 -30.12 -5.84
CA LEU A 658 -10.31 -29.04 -5.41
C LEU A 658 -10.24 -27.93 -6.45
N THR A 659 -10.51 -26.72 -5.97
CA THR A 659 -10.22 -25.46 -6.67
C THR A 659 -9.33 -24.56 -5.82
N TYR A 660 -8.65 -25.15 -4.83
CA TYR A 660 -7.86 -24.49 -3.79
C TYR A 660 -6.85 -25.47 -3.17
N PRO A 661 -5.81 -24.99 -2.49
CA PRO A 661 -4.88 -25.84 -1.75
C PRO A 661 -5.56 -26.42 -0.50
N LEU A 662 -5.55 -27.75 -0.40
CA LEU A 662 -5.99 -28.49 0.78
C LEU A 662 -4.77 -29.04 1.52
N VAL A 663 -4.74 -28.85 2.84
CA VAL A 663 -3.71 -29.45 3.70
C VAL A 663 -4.36 -30.53 4.56
N GLU A 664 -3.67 -31.65 4.70
CA GLU A 664 -4.06 -32.77 5.55
C GLU A 664 -2.91 -33.08 6.51
N THR A 665 -3.24 -33.20 7.79
CA THR A 665 -2.34 -33.74 8.82
C THR A 665 -2.89 -35.12 9.26
N PRO A 666 -2.19 -35.88 10.10
CA PRO A 666 -2.73 -37.14 10.59
C PRO A 666 -4.07 -36.97 11.32
N GLU A 667 -4.30 -35.82 11.97
CA GLU A 667 -5.49 -35.55 12.77
C GLU A 667 -6.50 -34.57 12.14
N GLU A 668 -6.11 -33.76 11.16
CA GLU A 668 -6.90 -32.61 10.71
C GLU A 668 -6.92 -32.43 9.18
N TRP A 669 -8.01 -31.84 8.69
CA TRP A 669 -8.06 -31.18 7.38
C TRP A 669 -8.01 -29.67 7.59
N VAL A 670 -7.16 -28.99 6.82
CA VAL A 670 -6.98 -27.54 6.89
C VAL A 670 -7.25 -26.93 5.52
N LEU A 671 -8.33 -26.16 5.43
CA LEU A 671 -8.78 -25.52 4.19
C LEU A 671 -8.42 -24.05 4.20
N HIS A 672 -8.00 -23.51 3.06
CA HIS A 672 -7.55 -22.12 2.94
C HIS A 672 -8.57 -21.28 2.16
N GLY A 673 -9.18 -20.30 2.82
CA GLY A 673 -9.94 -19.23 2.22
C GLY A 673 -9.08 -17.98 2.03
N PHE A 674 -9.31 -17.23 0.96
CA PHE A 674 -8.60 -16.00 0.65
C PHE A 674 -9.56 -14.85 0.34
N SER A 675 -9.10 -13.60 0.44
CA SER A 675 -9.88 -12.42 0.03
C SER A 675 -10.47 -12.60 -1.37
N HIS A 676 -9.69 -13.21 -2.27
CA HIS A 676 -10.07 -13.59 -3.62
C HIS A 676 -9.66 -15.04 -3.87
N ALA A 677 -10.64 -15.94 -4.01
CA ALA A 677 -10.41 -17.38 -4.14
C ALA A 677 -9.47 -17.74 -5.31
N ASN A 678 -9.58 -17.01 -6.43
CA ASN A 678 -8.66 -17.05 -7.56
C ASN A 678 -8.53 -15.64 -8.15
N TYR A 679 -7.67 -14.82 -7.54
CA TYR A 679 -7.50 -13.41 -7.91
C TYR A 679 -7.07 -13.22 -9.37
N LEU A 680 -6.30 -14.17 -9.93
CA LEU A 680 -5.87 -14.16 -11.33
C LEU A 680 -7.06 -14.29 -12.28
N ALA A 681 -7.99 -15.20 -11.99
CA ALA A 681 -9.21 -15.35 -12.78
C ALA A 681 -10.19 -14.19 -12.56
N GLU A 682 -10.31 -13.69 -11.32
CA GLU A 682 -11.26 -12.62 -10.96
C GLU A 682 -10.91 -11.28 -11.61
N PHE A 683 -9.62 -10.94 -11.68
CA PHE A 683 -9.15 -9.63 -12.12
C PHE A 683 -8.45 -9.61 -13.48
N GLY A 684 -8.18 -10.79 -14.07
CA GLY A 684 -7.54 -10.92 -15.38
C GLY A 684 -6.19 -10.21 -15.44
N THR A 685 -5.98 -9.40 -16.48
CA THR A 685 -4.70 -8.70 -16.72
C THR A 685 -4.29 -7.74 -15.59
N HIS A 686 -5.25 -7.29 -14.77
CA HIS A 686 -5.01 -6.35 -13.67
C HIS A 686 -4.81 -7.05 -12.32
N ALA A 687 -4.75 -8.38 -12.29
CA ALA A 687 -4.78 -9.15 -11.05
C ALA A 687 -3.64 -8.83 -10.09
N GLN A 688 -2.42 -8.69 -10.60
CA GLN A 688 -1.22 -8.41 -9.82
C GLN A 688 -1.13 -6.96 -9.29
N SER A 689 -2.11 -6.12 -9.64
CA SER A 689 -2.32 -4.78 -9.08
C SER A 689 -3.52 -4.77 -8.12
N LYS A 690 -4.67 -5.26 -8.61
CA LYS A 690 -5.95 -5.20 -7.89
C LYS A 690 -6.00 -6.01 -6.61
N VAL A 691 -5.26 -7.13 -6.55
CA VAL A 691 -5.23 -7.99 -5.37
C VAL A 691 -4.78 -7.22 -4.12
N TYR A 692 -3.94 -6.21 -4.25
CA TYR A 692 -3.43 -5.41 -3.14
C TYR A 692 -4.37 -4.26 -2.71
N GLU A 693 -5.41 -3.92 -3.47
CA GLU A 693 -6.23 -2.73 -3.19
C GLU A 693 -7.26 -2.95 -2.08
N LYS A 694 -7.87 -4.14 -2.02
CA LYS A 694 -8.97 -4.45 -1.11
C LYS A 694 -8.86 -5.82 -0.42
N PRO A 695 -7.69 -6.22 0.11
CA PRO A 695 -7.65 -7.38 1.00
C PRO A 695 -8.59 -7.17 2.20
N THR A 696 -9.34 -8.21 2.57
CA THR A 696 -10.14 -8.19 3.80
C THR A 696 -10.26 -9.57 4.41
N LEU A 697 -10.27 -9.64 5.75
CA LEU A 697 -10.59 -10.88 6.47
C LEU A 697 -12.04 -11.30 6.28
N ASP A 698 -12.96 -10.36 6.04
CA ASP A 698 -14.37 -10.67 5.80
C ASP A 698 -14.57 -11.50 4.52
N LEU A 699 -13.89 -11.12 3.42
CA LEU A 699 -13.92 -11.88 2.18
C LEU A 699 -13.22 -13.23 2.34
N ALA A 700 -12.06 -13.26 3.01
CA ALA A 700 -11.33 -14.51 3.28
C ALA A 700 -12.14 -15.49 4.13
N MET A 701 -12.83 -15.01 5.15
CA MET A 701 -13.74 -15.80 5.98
C MET A 701 -14.92 -16.34 5.16
N ARG A 702 -15.48 -15.51 4.26
CA ARG A 702 -16.56 -15.95 3.36
C ARG A 702 -16.10 -17.06 2.42
N ASP A 703 -14.91 -16.95 1.85
CA ASP A 703 -14.32 -17.99 1.01
C ASP A 703 -14.02 -19.26 1.79
N ALA A 704 -13.45 -19.15 3.00
CA ALA A 704 -13.20 -20.28 3.90
C ALA A 704 -14.50 -21.02 4.26
N PHE A 705 -15.58 -20.28 4.55
CA PHE A 705 -16.92 -20.84 4.74
C PHE A 705 -17.40 -21.62 3.51
N ILE A 706 -17.32 -21.02 2.31
CA ILE A 706 -17.78 -21.66 1.06
C ILE A 706 -17.02 -22.96 0.81
N LYS A 707 -15.70 -22.95 0.99
CA LYS A 707 -14.83 -24.13 0.79
C LYS A 707 -15.10 -25.22 1.82
N THR A 708 -15.25 -24.86 3.09
CA THR A 708 -15.60 -25.78 4.19
C THR A 708 -16.95 -26.42 3.97
N ARG A 709 -17.96 -25.63 3.62
CA ARG A 709 -19.31 -26.13 3.29
C ARG A 709 -19.22 -27.13 2.14
N ARG A 710 -18.55 -26.75 1.04
CA ARG A 710 -18.38 -27.62 -0.13
C ARG A 710 -17.69 -28.93 0.25
N PHE A 711 -16.59 -28.87 1.00
CA PHE A 711 -15.85 -30.06 1.44
C PHE A 711 -16.71 -31.01 2.28
N LEU A 712 -17.43 -30.49 3.27
CA LEU A 712 -18.31 -31.30 4.12
C LEU A 712 -19.45 -31.95 3.31
N MET A 713 -20.03 -31.23 2.35
CA MET A 713 -21.09 -31.78 1.50
C MET A 713 -20.57 -32.82 0.52
N THR A 714 -19.46 -32.55 -0.17
CA THR A 714 -18.96 -33.43 -1.24
C THR A 714 -18.21 -34.65 -0.70
N THR A 715 -17.43 -34.47 0.36
CA THR A 715 -16.54 -35.51 0.90
C THR A 715 -17.19 -36.29 2.04
N LYS A 716 -17.98 -35.61 2.89
CA LYS A 716 -18.63 -36.23 4.05
C LYS A 716 -20.13 -36.46 3.87
N GLY A 717 -20.68 -36.13 2.70
CA GLY A 717 -22.07 -36.43 2.35
C GLY A 717 -23.11 -35.68 3.18
N LEU A 718 -22.71 -34.63 3.89
CA LEU A 718 -23.63 -33.82 4.70
C LEU A 718 -24.53 -32.97 3.80
N THR A 719 -25.76 -32.72 4.24
CA THR A 719 -26.58 -31.65 3.65
C THR A 719 -25.99 -30.27 3.96
N GLU A 720 -26.45 -29.24 3.26
CA GLU A 720 -25.99 -27.87 3.51
C GLU A 720 -26.29 -27.41 4.95
N ASP A 721 -27.50 -27.71 5.46
CA ASP A 721 -27.92 -27.34 6.81
C ASP A 721 -27.09 -28.07 7.89
N GLU A 722 -26.80 -29.36 7.69
CA GLU A 722 -25.91 -30.13 8.58
C GLU A 722 -24.48 -29.60 8.56
N ALA A 723 -23.95 -29.29 7.37
CA ALA A 723 -22.61 -28.73 7.23
C ALA A 723 -22.51 -27.38 7.96
N ILE A 724 -23.47 -26.48 7.76
CA ILE A 724 -23.52 -25.17 8.45
C ILE A 724 -23.58 -25.37 9.97
N SER A 725 -24.43 -26.29 10.46
CA SER A 725 -24.53 -26.58 11.88
C SER A 725 -23.20 -27.10 12.44
N LEU A 726 -22.59 -28.10 11.80
CA LEU A 726 -21.33 -28.71 12.24
C LEU A 726 -20.19 -27.70 12.25
N MET A 727 -20.01 -26.93 11.17
CA MET A 727 -18.91 -25.97 11.09
C MET A 727 -19.06 -24.81 12.08
N SER A 728 -20.28 -24.52 12.53
CA SER A 728 -20.54 -23.47 13.54
C SER A 728 -20.16 -23.90 14.96
N VAL A 729 -20.08 -25.20 15.25
CA VAL A 729 -19.90 -25.71 16.62
C VAL A 729 -18.64 -26.57 16.81
N ALA A 730 -18.01 -27.02 15.71
CA ALA A 730 -16.89 -27.96 15.78
C ALA A 730 -15.78 -27.73 14.74
N VAL A 731 -15.86 -26.68 13.91
CA VAL A 731 -14.77 -26.26 13.00
C VAL A 731 -14.21 -24.94 13.49
N ASP A 732 -12.89 -24.88 13.64
CA ASP A 732 -12.20 -23.67 14.08
C ASP A 732 -11.74 -22.87 12.85
N PHE A 733 -12.09 -21.59 12.80
CA PHE A 733 -11.60 -20.66 11.77
C PHE A 733 -10.55 -19.73 12.37
N GLY A 734 -9.37 -19.68 11.75
CA GLY A 734 -8.23 -18.88 12.19
C GLY A 734 -7.70 -17.98 11.07
N VAL A 735 -7.07 -16.87 11.44
CA VAL A 735 -6.39 -16.00 10.47
C VAL A 735 -5.07 -16.66 10.07
N THR A 736 -4.84 -16.85 8.78
CA THR A 736 -3.58 -17.43 8.27
C THR A 736 -2.51 -16.33 8.19
N GLN A 737 -2.77 -15.32 7.36
CA GLN A 737 -1.94 -14.12 7.20
C GLN A 737 -2.79 -12.91 6.80
N VAL A 738 -2.25 -11.71 7.05
CA VAL A 738 -2.84 -10.41 6.67
C VAL A 738 -1.83 -9.49 5.99
N VAL A 739 -0.89 -10.03 5.22
CA VAL A 739 0.27 -9.26 4.73
C VAL A 739 0.55 -9.44 3.23
N ASP A 740 -0.07 -10.41 2.56
CA ASP A 740 0.34 -10.81 1.19
C ASP A 740 -0.57 -10.33 0.06
N GLY A 741 -1.33 -9.26 0.31
CA GLY A 741 -2.29 -8.73 -0.66
C GLY A 741 -3.55 -9.59 -0.80
N ASN A 742 -3.44 -10.92 -0.88
CA ASN A 742 -4.59 -11.82 -0.81
C ASN A 742 -4.66 -12.47 0.58
N TRP A 743 -5.26 -11.78 1.55
CA TRP A 743 -5.28 -12.23 2.95
C TRP A 743 -5.98 -13.58 3.12
N GLY A 744 -5.51 -14.37 4.09
CA GLY A 744 -5.93 -15.75 4.30
C GLY A 744 -6.65 -16.01 5.62
N VAL A 745 -7.66 -16.87 5.58
CA VAL A 745 -8.33 -17.50 6.73
C VAL A 745 -8.32 -19.01 6.51
N HIS A 746 -7.96 -19.79 7.52
CA HIS A 746 -7.99 -21.24 7.45
C HIS A 746 -9.12 -21.82 8.30
N ALA A 747 -9.71 -22.93 7.84
CA ALA A 747 -10.68 -23.72 8.58
C ALA A 747 -10.08 -25.07 8.97
N ILE A 748 -10.16 -25.45 10.24
CA ILE A 748 -9.59 -26.67 10.80
C ILE A 748 -10.73 -27.65 11.12
N ILE A 749 -10.75 -28.77 10.42
CA ILE A 749 -11.72 -29.85 10.63
C ILE A 749 -10.98 -31.05 11.20
N ARG A 750 -11.25 -31.41 12.46
CA ARG A 750 -10.64 -32.59 13.09
C ARG A 750 -11.25 -33.87 12.50
N LYS A 751 -10.41 -34.81 12.09
CA LYS A 751 -10.83 -36.10 11.54
C LYS A 751 -11.66 -36.91 12.54
N ALA A 752 -11.33 -36.81 13.83
CA ALA A 752 -12.03 -37.50 14.91
C ALA A 752 -13.51 -37.08 15.12
N LEU A 753 -13.99 -36.04 14.41
CA LEU A 753 -15.42 -35.69 14.38
C LEU A 753 -16.26 -36.71 13.61
N PHE A 754 -15.61 -37.52 12.77
CA PHE A 754 -16.22 -38.49 11.89
C PHE A 754 -15.88 -39.90 12.40
N THR A 755 -16.85 -40.81 12.37
CA THR A 755 -16.75 -42.17 12.94
C THR A 755 -16.36 -43.24 11.91
N ASP A 756 -16.27 -42.83 10.65
CA ASP A 756 -15.92 -43.60 9.46
C ASP A 756 -14.42 -43.81 9.27
#